data_AF-A0A0A8WYS1-F1
#
_entry.id   AF-A0A0A8WYS1-F1
#
_cell.length_a   1.000
_cell.length_b   1.000
_cell.length_c   1.000
_cell.angle_alpha   90.00
_cell.angle_beta   90.00
_cell.angle_gamma   90.00
#
_symmetry.space_group_name_H-M   'P 1'
#
loop_
_entity.id
_entity.type
_entity.pdbx_description
1 polymer ?
#
loop_
_entity_poly.entity_id
_entity_poly.type
_entity_poly.pdbx_seq_one_letter_code
_entity_poly.pdbx_strand_id
1 'polypeptide(L)'
;MGNLKRKTISWLTAVILLVSYAIPFSGQASAETVMTVQQAIENNNGTGTVEGYIVGHAKGTNSYNYEAPFKDNYNFLMADTAGETDPAKILPVQISPSYRDAFGLQTNPDIVGKKVRVTGSLTAYFTVPGLKSPSAMVFADGSGGNPGEPGEPETPAVTGLKIHDIQGEGHASPYKDQQVAQVAGIVTKVEGNNAFFMQDPEDDGNPNTSEAIYVYKKGHGLAEGDQVEVDGLVKEWVLDGYREKLKTDLAMTEINATKVTKLASGVEVPEPIIIGQDRIAPTQVIDNDQFSVFDPAEDGIDFYESLEGMRIGVESPQVIGPQKYGEVPVIAEKVEGKVYSPQGGILLTEESSNPERMLLLIDRDFVAKAGDHFNGLVTGVVSFGFSNYKILVDQETLPELVESELIEDYVTFEQKENKLTIANYNIENFSAETDQSKTARIADSINNNLKTPDIVGLVEVQDNDGQAASGSADASQSYQALIDEIIAQGGPAYSWTDIAPEYNHDGGAPGGNIRVGYLYNSERVQLKEAPKGTAIDAVAYENGDLTLNPGRIDPQNPIFEDTRKPLAAEFVFKGQEVIVIANHFNSKGGDDPLFGVTQPPVLDSEVQRIEIAKLLNEFIAGIHAEDPKANVVVLGDLNDFEFSKPIEVLENGQLTNMVETLPEGERFTYNYQGNSQVLDHILVSNHLADQTEADIININSLYMEEHGRASDHDPVMVQIHLNNGHRQCPDSSGNGPEKQNEDNGKHLGHDKKGKACGYNKAS
;
A
#
# COMPACT_ATOMS: atom_id res chain seq x y z
N MET A 1 51.09 -7.59 -49.50
CA MET A 1 50.82 -8.72 -50.42
C MET A 1 49.74 -9.58 -49.77
N GLY A 2 48.58 -9.65 -50.43
CA GLY A 2 47.52 -10.67 -50.36
C GLY A 2 47.22 -11.47 -49.09
N ASN A 3 45.92 -11.47 -48.77
CA ASN A 3 45.09 -12.67 -48.50
C ASN A 3 45.27 -13.37 -47.13
N LEU A 4 44.26 -13.87 -46.42
CA LEU A 4 42.80 -13.97 -46.56
C LEU A 4 42.28 -14.65 -45.27
N LYS A 5 41.05 -14.29 -44.83
CA LYS A 5 40.06 -15.10 -44.05
C LYS A 5 40.39 -15.45 -42.59
N ARG A 6 39.47 -15.36 -41.62
CA ARG A 6 37.99 -15.18 -41.65
C ARG A 6 37.49 -14.81 -40.24
N LYS A 7 36.62 -13.78 -40.18
CA LYS A 7 35.38 -13.56 -39.39
C LYS A 7 35.25 -14.26 -38.03
N THR A 8 34.92 -13.59 -36.92
CA THR A 8 33.65 -12.87 -36.59
C THR A 8 33.92 -11.80 -35.50
N ILE A 9 33.50 -10.51 -35.57
CA ILE A 9 32.14 -9.94 -35.37
C ILE A 9 31.58 -10.36 -33.99
N SER A 10 31.26 -9.51 -33.00
CA SER A 10 31.11 -8.05 -32.96
C SER A 10 31.16 -7.49 -31.52
N TRP A 11 31.89 -6.38 -31.35
CA TRP A 11 31.59 -5.10 -30.67
C TRP A 11 30.50 -5.08 -29.58
N LEU A 12 30.73 -4.68 -28.32
CA LEU A 12 31.46 -3.52 -27.74
C LEU A 12 30.81 -2.17 -28.08
N THR A 13 30.02 -1.64 -27.15
CA THR A 13 29.83 -0.19 -27.01
C THR A 13 29.57 0.14 -25.55
N ALA A 14 30.59 0.75 -24.94
CA ALA A 14 30.51 1.44 -23.67
C ALA A 14 30.68 2.95 -23.95
N VAL A 15 29.69 3.71 -23.45
CA VAL A 15 29.81 5.01 -22.74
C VAL A 15 30.41 6.22 -23.46
N ILE A 16 29.65 7.33 -23.42
CA ILE A 16 30.00 8.70 -22.97
C ILE A 16 28.70 9.55 -23.07
N LEU A 17 28.03 9.80 -21.93
CA LEU A 17 28.00 11.05 -21.12
C LEU A 17 27.07 12.18 -21.63
N LEU A 18 26.01 12.40 -20.84
CA LEU A 18 25.53 13.67 -20.25
C LEU A 18 25.86 15.00 -20.96
N VAL A 19 24.78 15.70 -21.34
CA VAL A 19 24.37 17.08 -20.99
C VAL A 19 23.67 17.73 -22.19
N SER A 20 22.34 17.85 -22.13
CA SER A 20 21.58 18.96 -22.71
C SER A 20 20.12 18.96 -22.24
N TYR A 21 19.84 19.88 -21.32
CA TYR A 21 18.62 20.67 -21.08
C TYR A 21 17.34 20.39 -21.91
N ALA A 22 16.23 20.31 -21.17
CA ALA A 22 14.93 20.95 -21.41
C ALA A 22 14.39 20.99 -22.86
N ILE A 23 13.47 20.07 -23.16
CA ILE A 23 12.36 20.26 -24.11
C ILE A 23 11.13 19.61 -23.47
N PRO A 24 9.95 20.28 -23.43
CA PRO A 24 8.74 19.71 -22.85
C PRO A 24 8.30 18.50 -23.68
N PHE A 25 8.11 17.37 -23.02
CA PHE A 25 7.40 16.23 -23.60
C PHE A 25 5.95 16.67 -23.80
N SER A 26 5.65 17.19 -24.99
CA SER A 26 4.29 17.27 -25.49
C SER A 26 3.76 15.83 -25.60
N GLY A 27 2.90 15.44 -24.66
CA GLY A 27 2.11 14.22 -24.77
C GLY A 27 1.23 14.32 -26.01
N GLN A 28 1.69 13.76 -27.13
CA GLN A 28 0.79 13.35 -28.18
C GLN A 28 -0.08 12.23 -27.60
N ALA A 29 -1.39 12.46 -27.59
CA ALA A 29 -2.38 11.43 -27.33
C ALA A 29 -2.03 10.17 -28.13
N SER A 30 -1.94 9.02 -27.45
CA SER A 30 -1.85 7.72 -28.12
C SER A 30 -3.09 7.56 -28.98
N ALA A 31 -2.93 7.57 -30.30
CA ALA A 31 -3.98 7.15 -31.21
C ALA A 31 -4.23 5.65 -30.97
N GLU A 32 -5.48 5.23 -30.82
CA GLU A 32 -5.84 3.81 -30.86
C GLU A 32 -5.19 3.17 -32.10
N THR A 33 -4.27 2.22 -31.89
CA THR A 33 -3.55 1.57 -32.99
C THR A 33 -4.50 0.62 -33.73
N VAL A 34 -4.97 1.04 -34.90
CA VAL A 34 -5.78 0.21 -35.82
C VAL A 34 -4.93 -0.95 -36.35
N MET A 35 -5.39 -2.18 -36.12
CA MET A 35 -4.73 -3.40 -36.57
C MET A 35 -5.17 -3.82 -37.97
N THR A 36 -4.26 -4.45 -38.71
CA THR A 36 -4.60 -5.21 -39.91
C THR A 36 -5.32 -6.50 -39.53
N VAL A 37 -6.01 -7.12 -40.48
CA VAL A 37 -6.65 -8.43 -40.27
C VAL A 37 -5.63 -9.48 -39.89
N GLN A 38 -4.48 -9.52 -40.56
CA GLN A 38 -3.40 -10.46 -40.22
C GLN A 38 -2.90 -10.28 -38.78
N GLN A 39 -2.72 -9.04 -38.31
CA GLN A 39 -2.31 -8.75 -36.94
C GLN A 39 -3.33 -9.22 -35.91
N ALA A 40 -4.63 -9.05 -36.22
CA ALA A 40 -5.73 -9.50 -35.37
C ALA A 40 -5.88 -11.03 -35.32
N ILE A 41 -5.47 -11.74 -36.38
CA ILE A 41 -5.40 -13.20 -36.42
C ILE A 41 -4.21 -13.70 -35.58
N GLU A 42 -3.04 -13.06 -35.70
CA GLU A 42 -1.82 -13.43 -34.97
C GLU A 42 -1.90 -13.14 -33.46
N ASN A 43 -2.64 -12.10 -33.07
CA ASN A 43 -2.80 -11.65 -31.69
C ASN A 43 -4.28 -11.61 -31.28
N ASN A 44 -4.97 -12.75 -31.39
CA ASN A 44 -6.42 -12.83 -31.17
C ASN A 44 -6.81 -12.89 -29.67
N ASN A 45 -6.47 -11.86 -28.90
CA ASN A 45 -6.84 -11.70 -27.50
C ASN A 45 -7.20 -10.23 -27.18
N GLY A 46 -7.95 -10.03 -26.10
CA GLY A 46 -8.34 -8.69 -25.64
C GLY A 46 -9.38 -8.00 -26.52
N THR A 47 -9.32 -6.67 -26.56
CA THR A 47 -10.21 -5.80 -27.35
C THR A 47 -9.37 -4.97 -28.31
N GLY A 48 -9.83 -4.77 -29.55
CA GLY A 48 -9.11 -3.93 -30.49
C GLY A 48 -9.91 -3.56 -31.73
N THR A 49 -9.36 -2.61 -32.48
CA THR A 49 -9.93 -2.08 -33.71
C THR A 49 -9.21 -2.67 -34.92
N VAL A 50 -9.95 -3.39 -35.77
CA VAL A 50 -9.41 -4.06 -36.96
C VAL A 50 -10.00 -3.41 -38.21
N GLU A 51 -9.16 -3.13 -39.20
CA GLU A 51 -9.59 -2.61 -40.50
C GLU A 51 -9.28 -3.60 -41.63
N GLY A 52 -10.26 -3.87 -42.48
CA GLY A 52 -10.13 -4.80 -43.60
C GLY A 52 -11.28 -4.73 -44.59
N TYR A 53 -11.26 -5.57 -45.61
CA TYR A 53 -12.31 -5.70 -46.62
C TYR A 53 -13.27 -6.83 -46.26
N ILE A 54 -14.57 -6.59 -46.44
CA ILE A 54 -15.59 -7.64 -46.34
C ILE A 54 -15.42 -8.56 -47.55
N VAL A 55 -15.13 -9.85 -47.35
CA VAL A 55 -14.86 -10.80 -48.44
C VAL A 55 -15.92 -11.88 -48.61
N GLY A 56 -16.73 -12.17 -47.60
CA GLY A 56 -17.76 -13.22 -47.68
C GLY A 56 -18.48 -13.47 -46.36
N HIS A 57 -19.14 -14.62 -46.24
CA HIS A 57 -19.95 -15.06 -45.10
C HIS A 57 -19.49 -16.44 -44.62
N ALA A 58 -19.45 -16.65 -43.31
CA ALA A 58 -19.19 -17.94 -42.70
C ALA A 58 -20.48 -18.76 -42.51
N LYS A 59 -20.48 -19.96 -43.09
CA LYS A 59 -21.54 -20.98 -42.91
C LYS A 59 -21.27 -21.89 -41.69
N GLY A 60 -20.03 -21.94 -41.22
CA GLY A 60 -19.53 -22.73 -40.10
C GLY A 60 -18.00 -22.71 -40.04
N THR A 61 -17.40 -23.50 -39.14
CA THR A 61 -15.94 -23.65 -39.01
C THR A 61 -15.29 -23.99 -40.36
N ASN A 62 -14.36 -23.15 -40.82
CA ASN A 62 -13.65 -23.32 -42.11
C ASN A 62 -14.57 -23.52 -43.33
N SER A 63 -15.82 -23.06 -43.27
CA SER A 63 -16.79 -23.19 -44.35
C SER A 63 -17.33 -21.82 -44.72
N TYR A 64 -16.87 -21.30 -45.84
CA TYR A 64 -17.13 -19.93 -46.27
C TYR A 64 -17.94 -19.88 -47.57
N ASN A 65 -18.65 -18.78 -47.76
CA ASN A 65 -19.33 -18.43 -49.00
C ASN A 65 -18.95 -17.00 -49.38
N TYR A 66 -18.48 -16.80 -50.60
CA TYR A 66 -17.97 -15.49 -51.05
C TYR A 66 -18.94 -14.77 -52.00
N GLU A 67 -20.03 -15.44 -52.41
CA GLU A 67 -21.01 -14.91 -53.34
C GLU A 67 -22.45 -15.09 -52.82
N ALA A 68 -23.34 -14.16 -53.18
CA ALA A 68 -24.74 -14.22 -52.83
C ALA A 68 -25.45 -15.42 -53.52
N PRO A 69 -26.51 -16.01 -52.92
CA PRO A 69 -27.18 -15.59 -51.70
C PRO A 69 -26.45 -16.02 -50.42
N PHE A 70 -26.41 -15.13 -49.43
CA PHE A 70 -25.84 -15.40 -48.11
C PHE A 70 -26.90 -15.97 -47.15
N LYS A 71 -26.46 -16.81 -46.21
CA LYS A 71 -27.35 -17.63 -45.37
C LYS A 71 -28.15 -16.80 -44.36
N ASP A 72 -27.51 -15.80 -43.76
CA ASP A 72 -28.07 -14.95 -42.70
C ASP A 72 -27.26 -13.64 -42.59
N ASN A 73 -27.69 -12.75 -41.68
CA ASN A 73 -27.05 -11.45 -41.42
C ASN A 73 -26.11 -11.47 -40.19
N TYR A 74 -25.65 -12.64 -39.74
CA TYR A 74 -25.05 -12.74 -38.40
C TYR A 74 -23.53 -12.55 -38.38
N ASN A 75 -22.89 -12.66 -39.53
CA ASN A 75 -21.45 -12.51 -39.64
C ASN A 75 -21.03 -12.05 -41.04
N PHE A 76 -19.81 -11.54 -41.13
CA PHE A 76 -19.08 -11.48 -42.38
C PHE A 76 -17.63 -11.91 -42.16
N LEU A 77 -16.93 -12.17 -43.25
CA LEU A 77 -15.51 -12.48 -43.30
C LEU A 77 -14.74 -11.21 -43.68
N MET A 78 -13.66 -10.92 -42.95
CA MET A 78 -12.81 -9.77 -43.19
C MET A 78 -11.40 -10.21 -43.60
N ALA A 79 -10.76 -9.51 -44.54
CA ALA A 79 -9.38 -9.76 -44.97
C ALA A 79 -8.63 -8.47 -45.31
N ASP A 80 -7.30 -8.49 -45.28
CA ASP A 80 -6.48 -7.31 -45.61
C ASP A 80 -6.60 -6.87 -47.08
N THR A 81 -6.96 -7.81 -47.97
CA THR A 81 -7.15 -7.56 -49.40
C THR A 81 -8.57 -7.93 -49.83
N ALA A 82 -9.15 -7.12 -50.72
CA ALA A 82 -10.45 -7.42 -51.30
C ALA A 82 -10.40 -8.73 -52.12
N GLY A 83 -11.40 -9.59 -51.95
CA GLY A 83 -11.50 -10.87 -52.66
C GLY A 83 -10.59 -11.99 -52.16
N GLU A 84 -9.93 -11.84 -51.00
CA GLU A 84 -9.16 -12.91 -50.37
C GLU A 84 -10.08 -14.10 -50.00
N THR A 85 -9.59 -15.32 -50.25
CA THR A 85 -10.33 -16.57 -50.03
C THR A 85 -9.53 -17.63 -49.26
N ASP A 86 -8.26 -17.35 -48.93
CA ASP A 86 -7.41 -18.20 -48.10
C ASP A 86 -7.90 -18.16 -46.63
N PRO A 87 -8.38 -19.30 -46.07
CA PRO A 87 -8.88 -19.34 -44.70
C PRO A 87 -7.87 -18.88 -43.63
N ALA A 88 -6.56 -18.94 -43.90
CA ALA A 88 -5.54 -18.49 -42.96
C ALA A 88 -5.41 -16.96 -42.85
N LYS A 89 -6.02 -16.21 -43.77
CA LYS A 89 -5.93 -14.73 -43.88
C LYS A 89 -7.27 -14.04 -43.68
N ILE A 90 -8.26 -14.77 -43.20
CA ILE A 90 -9.63 -14.32 -43.08
C ILE A 90 -10.06 -14.39 -41.62
N LEU A 91 -10.60 -13.28 -41.12
CA LEU A 91 -11.13 -13.14 -39.77
C LEU A 91 -12.67 -13.14 -39.82
N PRO A 92 -13.36 -14.12 -39.24
CA PRO A 92 -14.80 -14.06 -39.07
C PRO A 92 -15.18 -12.99 -38.04
N VAL A 93 -16.09 -12.10 -38.43
CA VAL A 93 -16.59 -10.99 -37.62
C VAL A 93 -18.07 -11.22 -37.32
N GLN A 94 -18.43 -11.22 -36.04
CA GLN A 94 -19.81 -11.26 -35.61
C GLN A 94 -20.51 -9.93 -35.90
N ILE A 95 -21.75 -9.98 -36.39
CA ILE A 95 -22.63 -8.82 -36.56
C ILE A 95 -23.71 -8.88 -35.46
N SER A 96 -23.53 -8.05 -34.43
CA SER A 96 -24.54 -7.85 -33.38
C SER A 96 -25.84 -7.31 -33.97
N PRO A 97 -27.01 -7.57 -33.33
CA PRO A 97 -28.33 -7.18 -33.86
C PRO A 97 -28.42 -5.73 -34.38
N SER A 98 -27.88 -4.75 -33.65
CA SER A 98 -27.88 -3.33 -34.00
C SER A 98 -27.22 -3.00 -35.34
N TYR A 99 -26.31 -3.86 -35.81
CA TYR A 99 -25.54 -3.62 -37.03
C TYR A 99 -26.02 -4.44 -38.24
N ARG A 100 -27.00 -5.34 -38.06
CA ARG A 100 -27.41 -6.29 -39.11
C ARG A 100 -28.04 -5.63 -40.32
N ASP A 101 -28.75 -4.52 -40.13
CA ASP A 101 -29.40 -3.80 -41.23
C ASP A 101 -28.37 -3.12 -42.14
N ALA A 102 -27.21 -2.72 -41.62
CA ALA A 102 -26.15 -2.05 -42.38
C ALA A 102 -25.08 -3.02 -42.91
N PHE A 103 -24.69 -4.02 -42.12
CA PHE A 103 -23.55 -4.91 -42.43
C PHE A 103 -23.94 -6.37 -42.69
N GLY A 104 -25.21 -6.74 -42.49
CA GLY A 104 -25.69 -8.08 -42.76
C GLY A 104 -25.66 -8.41 -44.24
N LEU A 105 -24.93 -9.47 -44.62
CA LEU A 105 -24.74 -9.83 -46.03
C LEU A 105 -25.97 -10.43 -46.71
N GLN A 106 -26.90 -11.05 -45.97
CA GLN A 106 -28.16 -11.51 -46.56
C GLN A 106 -29.03 -10.32 -47.00
N THR A 107 -29.07 -9.24 -46.22
CA THR A 107 -29.79 -8.01 -46.57
C THR A 107 -29.00 -7.15 -47.57
N ASN A 108 -27.67 -7.08 -47.41
CA ASN A 108 -26.80 -6.17 -48.16
C ASN A 108 -25.68 -6.94 -48.89
N PRO A 109 -25.98 -7.79 -49.89
CA PRO A 109 -24.95 -8.58 -50.57
C PRO A 109 -23.90 -7.72 -51.29
N ASP A 110 -24.24 -6.50 -51.69
CA ASP A 110 -23.38 -5.59 -52.45
C ASP A 110 -22.28 -4.90 -51.61
N ILE A 111 -22.22 -5.15 -50.30
CA ILE A 111 -21.13 -4.61 -49.45
C ILE A 111 -19.88 -5.49 -49.46
N VAL A 112 -19.95 -6.68 -50.07
CA VAL A 112 -18.75 -7.49 -50.33
C VAL A 112 -17.79 -6.70 -51.20
N GLY A 113 -16.53 -6.64 -50.79
CA GLY A 113 -15.49 -5.82 -51.39
C GLY A 113 -15.37 -4.40 -50.79
N LYS A 114 -16.27 -3.98 -49.90
CA LYS A 114 -16.13 -2.71 -49.17
C LYS A 114 -15.18 -2.85 -47.98
N LYS A 115 -14.45 -1.76 -47.69
CA LYS A 115 -13.56 -1.68 -46.54
C LYS A 115 -14.33 -1.24 -45.30
N VAL A 116 -14.11 -1.91 -44.17
CA VAL A 116 -14.79 -1.72 -42.90
C VAL A 116 -13.77 -1.67 -41.77
N ARG A 117 -14.08 -0.90 -40.72
CA ARG A 117 -13.35 -0.88 -39.46
C ARG A 117 -14.29 -1.35 -38.36
N VAL A 118 -13.81 -2.30 -37.55
CA VAL A 118 -14.60 -2.96 -36.51
C VAL A 118 -13.82 -2.95 -35.20
N THR A 119 -14.42 -2.40 -34.15
CA THR A 119 -13.89 -2.50 -32.78
C THR A 119 -14.69 -3.55 -32.01
N GLY A 120 -14.01 -4.47 -31.35
CA GLY A 120 -14.67 -5.49 -30.50
C GLY A 120 -13.67 -6.44 -29.87
N SER A 121 -14.19 -7.51 -29.26
CA SER A 121 -13.37 -8.53 -28.59
C SER A 121 -12.71 -9.46 -29.61
N LEU A 122 -11.38 -9.51 -29.61
CA LEU A 122 -10.60 -10.46 -30.39
C LEU A 122 -10.59 -11.79 -29.66
N THR A 123 -11.39 -12.73 -30.17
CA THR A 123 -11.57 -14.05 -29.57
C THR A 123 -12.10 -15.02 -30.61
N ALA A 124 -11.98 -16.32 -30.33
CA ALA A 124 -12.36 -17.35 -31.28
C ALA A 124 -13.85 -17.24 -31.70
N TYR A 125 -14.10 -17.25 -33.01
CA TYR A 125 -15.42 -17.32 -33.61
C TYR A 125 -15.43 -18.40 -34.69
N PHE A 126 -16.40 -19.32 -34.64
CA PHE A 126 -16.37 -20.57 -35.43
C PHE A 126 -15.09 -21.41 -35.23
N THR A 127 -14.58 -21.45 -33.99
CA THR A 127 -13.36 -22.18 -33.57
C THR A 127 -12.08 -21.77 -34.30
N VAL A 128 -12.05 -20.59 -34.90
CA VAL A 128 -10.86 -19.94 -35.49
C VAL A 128 -10.72 -18.53 -34.91
N PRO A 129 -9.54 -17.87 -34.99
CA PRO A 129 -9.40 -16.47 -34.60
C PRO A 129 -10.50 -15.60 -35.20
N GLY A 130 -11.16 -14.77 -34.40
CA GLY A 130 -12.32 -14.00 -34.82
C GLY A 130 -12.48 -12.67 -34.07
N LEU A 131 -13.55 -11.95 -34.39
CA LEU A 131 -13.95 -10.74 -33.68
C LEU A 131 -15.43 -10.86 -33.28
N LYS A 132 -15.70 -10.77 -31.98
CA LYS A 132 -17.04 -10.87 -31.40
C LYS A 132 -17.41 -9.59 -30.65
N SER A 133 -18.71 -9.47 -30.37
CA SER A 133 -19.26 -8.34 -29.60
C SER A 133 -18.77 -6.98 -30.10
N PRO A 134 -18.97 -6.64 -31.39
CA PRO A 134 -18.51 -5.36 -31.92
C PRO A 134 -19.14 -4.19 -31.16
N SER A 135 -18.30 -3.32 -30.61
CA SER A 135 -18.69 -2.05 -29.99
C SER A 135 -18.81 -0.92 -31.02
N ALA A 136 -18.08 -1.01 -32.14
CA ALA A 136 -18.19 -0.08 -33.26
C ALA A 136 -18.01 -0.80 -34.60
N MET A 137 -18.81 -0.45 -35.62
CA MET A 137 -18.58 -0.85 -37.02
C MET A 137 -18.86 0.31 -37.96
N VAL A 138 -17.91 0.63 -38.83
CA VAL A 138 -18.01 1.73 -39.80
C VAL A 138 -17.38 1.34 -41.13
N PHE A 139 -17.97 1.73 -42.26
CA PHE A 139 -17.28 1.65 -43.55
C PHE A 139 -16.16 2.70 -43.61
N ALA A 140 -15.14 2.45 -44.43
CA ALA A 140 -13.99 3.35 -44.58
C ALA A 140 -14.35 4.74 -45.16
N ASP A 141 -15.53 4.88 -45.77
CA ASP A 141 -16.08 6.17 -46.23
C ASP A 141 -16.87 6.91 -45.13
N GLY A 142 -16.89 6.38 -43.91
CA GLY A 142 -17.61 6.95 -42.76
C GLY A 142 -19.10 6.62 -42.72
N SER A 143 -19.63 5.89 -43.71
CA SER A 143 -21.01 5.40 -43.71
C SER A 143 -21.16 4.13 -42.87
N GLY A 144 -22.38 3.78 -42.46
CA GLY A 144 -22.65 2.54 -41.74
C GLY A 144 -22.26 2.51 -40.27
N GLY A 145 -21.79 3.60 -39.65
CA GLY A 145 -21.86 3.72 -38.19
C GLY A 145 -23.29 3.48 -37.73
N ASN A 146 -23.49 2.90 -36.54
CA ASN A 146 -24.83 2.87 -35.98
C ASN A 146 -25.37 4.32 -36.00
N PRO A 147 -26.56 4.58 -36.58
CA PRO A 147 -27.42 5.64 -36.08
C PRO A 147 -27.63 5.38 -34.57
N GLY A 148 -28.14 6.34 -33.82
CA GLY A 148 -28.68 6.03 -32.50
C GLY A 148 -29.50 4.74 -32.53
N GLU A 149 -29.53 4.04 -31.39
CA GLU A 149 -30.44 2.93 -31.12
C GLU A 149 -31.74 3.07 -31.93
N PRO A 150 -32.24 2.02 -32.60
CA PRO A 150 -33.60 2.06 -33.12
C PRO A 150 -34.48 2.38 -31.93
N GLY A 151 -35.04 3.59 -31.90
CA GLY A 151 -35.55 4.19 -30.69
C GLY A 151 -36.20 3.19 -29.74
N GLU A 152 -35.46 2.77 -28.71
CA GLU A 152 -36.04 2.99 -27.40
C GLU A 152 -36.42 4.46 -27.42
N PRO A 153 -37.67 4.82 -27.12
CA PRO A 153 -38.02 6.24 -27.06
C PRO A 153 -36.88 6.92 -26.32
N GLU A 154 -36.16 7.87 -26.95
CA GLU A 154 -35.16 8.67 -26.23
C GLU A 154 -35.87 9.03 -24.95
N THR A 155 -35.43 8.42 -23.84
CA THR A 155 -36.13 8.62 -22.57
C THR A 155 -36.08 10.13 -22.42
N PRO A 156 -37.24 10.80 -22.52
CA PRO A 156 -37.24 12.23 -22.66
C PRO A 156 -36.44 12.75 -21.48
N ALA A 157 -35.44 13.58 -21.76
CA ALA A 157 -34.53 14.03 -20.73
C ALA A 157 -35.34 14.51 -19.53
N VAL A 158 -35.02 14.00 -18.35
CA VAL A 158 -35.71 14.41 -17.14
C VAL A 158 -35.38 15.88 -16.92
N THR A 159 -36.42 16.69 -16.75
CA THR A 159 -36.31 18.14 -16.60
C THR A 159 -36.87 18.56 -15.25
N GLY A 160 -36.42 19.71 -14.75
CA GLY A 160 -36.85 20.23 -13.46
C GLY A 160 -36.21 19.53 -12.26
N LEU A 161 -35.18 18.71 -12.48
CA LEU A 161 -34.34 18.18 -11.42
C LEU A 161 -33.40 19.27 -10.91
N LYS A 162 -33.19 19.28 -9.60
CA LYS A 162 -32.07 19.94 -8.93
C LYS A 162 -30.92 18.96 -8.73
N ILE A 163 -29.78 19.44 -8.25
CA ILE A 163 -28.60 18.61 -8.09
C ILE A 163 -28.81 17.55 -7.00
N HIS A 164 -29.42 17.89 -5.86
CA HIS A 164 -29.77 16.91 -4.82
C HIS A 164 -30.68 15.77 -5.31
N ASP A 165 -31.56 16.03 -6.30
CA ASP A 165 -32.39 14.97 -6.87
C ASP A 165 -31.52 13.95 -7.61
N ILE A 166 -30.49 14.43 -8.33
CA ILE A 166 -29.56 13.60 -9.10
C ILE A 166 -28.64 12.84 -8.17
N GLN A 167 -28.13 13.47 -7.11
CA GLN A 167 -27.31 12.80 -6.12
C GLN A 167 -28.12 11.73 -5.37
N GLY A 168 -29.24 12.13 -4.76
CA GLY A 168 -30.07 11.25 -3.94
C GLY A 168 -29.42 10.89 -2.60
N GLU A 169 -30.11 10.04 -1.84
CA GLU A 169 -29.72 9.60 -0.49
C GLU A 169 -29.02 8.23 -0.54
N GLY A 170 -27.89 8.14 -1.26
CA GLY A 170 -27.11 6.90 -1.37
C GLY A 170 -25.91 7.02 -2.30
N HIS A 171 -25.02 6.01 -2.25
CA HIS A 171 -23.79 5.88 -3.06
C HIS A 171 -24.00 5.64 -4.57
N ALA A 172 -25.23 5.79 -5.04
CA ALA A 172 -25.55 5.67 -6.46
C ALA A 172 -26.76 6.53 -6.78
N SER A 173 -26.61 7.32 -7.83
CA SER A 173 -27.65 8.21 -8.30
C SER A 173 -28.94 7.45 -8.64
N PRO A 174 -30.13 7.91 -8.18
CA PRO A 174 -31.41 7.39 -8.66
C PRO A 174 -31.67 7.69 -10.15
N TYR A 175 -30.85 8.56 -10.77
CA TYR A 175 -30.89 8.94 -12.17
C TYR A 175 -29.76 8.34 -13.00
N LYS A 176 -28.96 7.42 -12.45
CA LYS A 176 -27.94 6.67 -13.20
C LYS A 176 -28.49 6.15 -14.53
N ASP A 177 -27.69 6.35 -15.58
CA ASP A 177 -28.00 5.97 -16.97
C ASP A 177 -29.20 6.72 -17.58
N GLN A 178 -29.70 7.78 -16.94
CA GLN A 178 -30.76 8.65 -17.48
C GLN A 178 -30.20 9.96 -18.05
N GLN A 179 -30.86 10.45 -19.10
CA GLN A 179 -30.59 11.79 -19.63
C GLN A 179 -31.29 12.83 -18.75
N VAL A 180 -30.56 13.87 -18.37
CA VAL A 180 -31.06 15.04 -17.65
C VAL A 180 -30.85 16.29 -18.49
N ALA A 181 -31.72 17.28 -18.31
CA ALA A 181 -31.63 18.55 -19.02
C ALA A 181 -31.95 19.73 -18.12
N GLN A 182 -31.28 20.85 -18.40
CA GLN A 182 -31.44 22.13 -17.70
C GLN A 182 -31.14 22.03 -16.20
N VAL A 183 -30.17 21.18 -15.83
CA VAL A 183 -29.67 21.11 -14.44
C VAL A 183 -28.85 22.37 -14.21
N ALA A 184 -29.34 23.26 -13.35
CA ALA A 184 -28.71 24.54 -13.10
C ALA A 184 -27.73 24.46 -11.91
N GLY A 185 -26.64 25.20 -11.97
CA GLY A 185 -25.67 25.30 -10.88
C GLY A 185 -24.65 26.42 -11.11
N ILE A 186 -23.85 26.69 -10.08
CA ILE A 186 -22.71 27.62 -10.15
C ILE A 186 -21.42 26.80 -10.11
N VAL A 187 -20.51 27.05 -11.04
CA VAL A 187 -19.19 26.39 -11.06
C VAL A 187 -18.41 26.78 -9.81
N THR A 188 -18.10 25.80 -8.96
CA THR A 188 -17.38 25.97 -7.69
C THR A 188 -15.91 25.62 -7.78
N LYS A 189 -15.54 24.73 -8.71
CA LYS A 189 -14.14 24.39 -9.03
C LYS A 189 -14.00 23.91 -10.47
N VAL A 190 -12.89 24.26 -11.12
CA VAL A 190 -12.55 23.74 -12.46
C VAL A 190 -11.42 22.71 -12.37
N GLU A 191 -11.57 21.57 -13.04
CA GLU A 191 -10.54 20.54 -13.14
C GLU A 191 -9.99 20.45 -14.58
N GLY A 192 -8.89 21.16 -14.79
CA GLY A 192 -8.26 21.28 -16.10
C GLY A 192 -9.21 21.93 -17.12
N ASN A 193 -9.32 21.35 -18.32
CA ASN A 193 -10.19 21.85 -19.39
C ASN A 193 -11.28 20.83 -19.76
N ASN A 194 -11.45 19.79 -18.96
CA ASN A 194 -12.31 18.65 -19.29
C ASN A 194 -13.42 18.43 -18.29
N ALA A 195 -13.32 18.95 -17.07
CA ALA A 195 -14.33 18.79 -16.06
C ALA A 195 -14.39 19.98 -15.11
N PHE A 196 -15.49 20.06 -14.37
CA PHE A 196 -15.70 21.06 -13.33
C PHE A 196 -16.75 20.54 -12.34
N PHE A 197 -16.71 21.09 -11.13
CA PHE A 197 -17.74 20.92 -10.11
C PHE A 197 -18.71 22.09 -10.21
N MET A 198 -20.00 21.81 -10.06
CA MET A 198 -21.01 22.84 -9.90
C MET A 198 -21.93 22.53 -8.73
N GLN A 199 -22.47 23.57 -8.09
CA GLN A 199 -23.32 23.45 -6.91
C GLN A 199 -24.58 24.31 -7.06
N ASP A 200 -25.71 23.81 -6.55
CA ASP A 200 -26.96 24.56 -6.48
C ASP A 200 -26.81 25.63 -5.40
N PRO A 201 -27.06 26.92 -5.68
CA PRO A 201 -27.06 27.95 -4.65
C PRO A 201 -28.24 27.84 -3.66
N GLU A 202 -29.25 27.01 -3.96
CA GLU A 202 -30.42 26.79 -3.11
C GLU A 202 -30.38 25.39 -2.47
N ASP A 203 -29.86 25.32 -1.24
CA ASP A 203 -29.84 24.11 -0.39
C ASP A 203 -31.27 23.65 -0.01
N ASP A 204 -31.56 22.35 -0.13
CA ASP A 204 -32.83 21.74 0.24
C ASP A 204 -33.01 21.50 1.76
N GLY A 205 -31.93 21.64 2.52
CA GLY A 205 -31.85 21.45 3.96
C GLY A 205 -31.79 19.97 4.38
N ASN A 206 -31.55 19.05 3.45
CA ASN A 206 -31.41 17.63 3.72
C ASN A 206 -29.92 17.25 3.84
N PRO A 207 -29.44 16.86 5.04
CA PRO A 207 -28.04 16.50 5.22
C PRO A 207 -27.64 15.21 4.49
N ASN A 208 -28.59 14.46 3.95
CA ASN A 208 -28.35 13.18 3.27
C ASN A 208 -28.17 13.32 1.75
N THR A 209 -28.23 14.53 1.20
CA THR A 209 -28.07 14.78 -0.24
C THR A 209 -27.00 15.83 -0.47
N SER A 210 -26.22 15.67 -1.53
CA SER A 210 -25.28 16.70 -1.97
C SER A 210 -25.96 17.70 -2.90
N GLU A 211 -25.66 18.99 -2.71
CA GLU A 211 -26.08 20.07 -3.62
C GLU A 211 -25.11 20.28 -4.78
N ALA A 212 -24.05 19.49 -4.87
CA ALA A 212 -23.02 19.61 -5.88
C ALA A 212 -22.87 18.35 -6.72
N ILE A 213 -22.31 18.51 -7.92
CA ILE A 213 -22.13 17.41 -8.86
C ILE A 213 -20.89 17.64 -9.72
N TYR A 214 -20.22 16.53 -10.05
CA TYR A 214 -19.10 16.53 -10.99
C TYR A 214 -19.61 16.50 -12.43
N VAL A 215 -19.05 17.34 -13.31
CA VAL A 215 -19.50 17.48 -14.70
C VAL A 215 -18.32 17.28 -15.65
N TYR A 216 -18.38 16.22 -16.45
CA TYR A 216 -17.41 16.00 -17.53
C TYR A 216 -17.88 16.70 -18.81
N LYS A 217 -17.11 17.71 -19.25
CA LYS A 217 -17.29 18.39 -20.53
C LYS A 217 -15.95 18.84 -21.10
N LYS A 218 -15.43 18.09 -22.08
CA LYS A 218 -14.24 18.51 -22.83
C LYS A 218 -14.40 19.89 -23.47
N GLY A 219 -13.41 20.76 -23.23
CA GLY A 219 -13.32 22.11 -23.81
C GLY A 219 -14.44 23.04 -23.34
N HIS A 220 -14.85 22.94 -22.08
CA HIS A 220 -15.97 23.72 -21.55
C HIS A 220 -15.70 25.23 -21.50
N GLY A 221 -14.45 25.66 -21.28
CA GLY A 221 -14.08 27.09 -21.26
C GLY A 221 -14.79 27.91 -20.16
N LEU A 222 -15.07 27.26 -19.03
CA LEU A 222 -15.69 27.88 -17.85
C LEU A 222 -14.62 28.27 -16.83
N ALA A 223 -15.02 29.15 -15.92
CA ALA A 223 -14.28 29.54 -14.73
C ALA A 223 -15.19 29.41 -13.50
N GLU A 224 -14.60 29.40 -12.32
CA GLU A 224 -15.34 29.50 -11.05
C GLU A 224 -16.23 30.75 -11.04
N GLY A 225 -17.43 30.62 -10.46
CA GLY A 225 -18.46 31.66 -10.45
C GLY A 225 -19.23 31.81 -11.78
N ASP A 226 -19.00 30.94 -12.77
CA ASP A 226 -19.90 30.84 -13.92
C ASP A 226 -21.19 30.12 -13.52
N GLN A 227 -22.35 30.74 -13.78
CA GLN A 227 -23.64 30.09 -13.64
C GLN A 227 -23.98 29.35 -14.93
N VAL A 228 -24.34 28.08 -14.84
CA VAL A 228 -24.56 27.21 -16.00
C VAL A 228 -25.85 26.39 -15.90
N GLU A 229 -26.35 25.97 -17.05
CA GLU A 229 -27.30 24.88 -17.22
C GLU A 229 -26.63 23.74 -17.98
N VAL A 230 -26.76 22.51 -17.48
CA VAL A 230 -26.13 21.32 -18.02
C VAL A 230 -27.18 20.32 -18.50
N ASP A 231 -26.98 19.81 -19.73
CA ASP A 231 -27.71 18.66 -20.28
C ASP A 231 -26.72 17.51 -20.46
N GLY A 232 -27.08 16.29 -20.09
CA GLY A 232 -26.19 15.14 -20.21
C GLY A 232 -26.71 13.85 -19.62
N LEU A 233 -25.87 12.82 -19.71
CA LEU A 233 -26.14 11.50 -19.17
C LEU A 233 -25.55 11.42 -17.76
N VAL A 234 -26.37 11.06 -16.78
CA VAL A 234 -25.89 10.79 -15.41
C VAL A 234 -25.18 9.44 -15.36
N LYS A 235 -24.01 9.38 -14.73
CA LYS A 235 -23.15 8.20 -14.62
C LYS A 235 -22.59 8.06 -13.22
N GLU A 236 -22.29 6.82 -12.88
CA GLU A 236 -21.35 6.49 -11.81
C GLU A 236 -19.96 6.34 -12.43
N TRP A 237 -19.06 7.27 -12.11
CA TRP A 237 -17.73 7.32 -12.71
C TRP A 237 -16.62 7.19 -11.68
N VAL A 238 -15.84 6.12 -11.77
CA VAL A 238 -14.63 5.93 -10.96
C VAL A 238 -13.50 6.80 -11.52
N LEU A 239 -13.09 7.80 -10.73
CA LEU A 239 -12.00 8.73 -11.06
C LEU A 239 -10.61 8.05 -10.98
N ASP A 240 -9.55 8.82 -10.82
CA ASP A 240 -8.19 8.29 -10.73
C ASP A 240 -8.00 7.44 -9.46
N GLY A 241 -7.21 6.38 -9.59
CA GLY A 241 -7.00 5.40 -8.52
C GLY A 241 -5.96 4.36 -8.91
N TYR A 242 -5.75 3.39 -8.03
CA TYR A 242 -4.83 2.28 -8.26
C TYR A 242 -5.28 1.38 -9.41
N ARG A 243 -4.45 0.41 -9.80
CA ARG A 243 -4.71 -0.47 -10.95
C ARG A 243 -6.04 -1.22 -10.82
N GLU A 244 -6.44 -1.50 -9.59
CA GLU A 244 -7.64 -2.23 -9.18
C GLU A 244 -8.85 -1.34 -8.89
N LYS A 245 -8.77 -0.01 -9.07
CA LYS A 245 -9.80 0.98 -8.69
C LYS A 245 -11.24 0.60 -9.02
N LEU A 246 -11.50 -0.07 -10.16
CA LEU A 246 -12.85 -0.51 -10.54
C LEU A 246 -13.45 -1.59 -9.62
N LYS A 247 -12.66 -2.12 -8.69
CA LYS A 247 -13.07 -3.12 -7.68
C LYS A 247 -13.02 -2.57 -6.25
N THR A 248 -12.33 -1.46 -6.02
CA THR A 248 -12.00 -0.96 -4.68
C THR A 248 -12.61 0.41 -4.42
N ASP A 249 -12.60 1.29 -5.43
CA ASP A 249 -12.93 2.70 -5.29
C ASP A 249 -14.43 2.93 -5.48
N LEU A 250 -14.99 3.84 -4.69
CA LEU A 250 -16.32 4.38 -4.92
C LEU A 250 -16.34 5.16 -6.25
N ALA A 251 -17.49 5.17 -6.89
CA ALA A 251 -17.72 5.99 -8.07
C ALA A 251 -18.23 7.36 -7.64
N MET A 252 -17.92 8.39 -8.43
CA MET A 252 -18.57 9.68 -8.27
C MET A 252 -19.79 9.82 -9.17
N THR A 253 -20.82 10.51 -8.70
CA THR A 253 -21.96 10.90 -9.54
C THR A 253 -21.52 11.99 -10.52
N GLU A 254 -21.54 11.66 -11.81
CA GLU A 254 -21.10 12.52 -12.92
C GLU A 254 -22.26 12.85 -13.86
N ILE A 255 -22.40 14.12 -14.28
CA ILE A 255 -23.09 14.43 -15.53
C ILE A 255 -22.08 14.43 -16.69
N ASN A 256 -22.19 13.43 -17.56
CA ASN A 256 -21.46 13.41 -18.82
C ASN A 256 -22.15 14.36 -19.81
N ALA A 257 -21.70 15.61 -19.81
CA ALA A 257 -22.44 16.70 -20.42
C ALA A 257 -22.38 16.67 -21.95
N THR A 258 -23.55 16.64 -22.57
CA THR A 258 -23.72 16.84 -24.02
C THR A 258 -23.73 18.32 -24.37
N LYS A 259 -24.25 19.15 -23.47
CA LYS A 259 -24.35 20.61 -23.63
C LYS A 259 -24.19 21.29 -22.28
N VAL A 260 -23.45 22.42 -22.30
CA VAL A 260 -23.37 23.34 -21.17
C VAL A 260 -23.70 24.74 -21.69
N THR A 261 -24.67 25.40 -21.06
CA THR A 261 -25.10 26.76 -21.40
C THR A 261 -24.67 27.69 -20.28
N LYS A 262 -23.74 28.62 -20.57
CA LYS A 262 -23.36 29.66 -19.62
C LYS A 262 -24.43 30.75 -19.56
N LEU A 263 -25.02 30.95 -18.38
CA LEU A 263 -26.06 31.95 -18.13
C LEU A 263 -25.48 33.28 -17.64
N ALA A 264 -24.49 33.21 -16.75
CA ALA A 264 -23.79 34.36 -16.19
C ALA A 264 -22.34 34.01 -15.82
N SER A 265 -21.53 35.04 -15.55
CA SER A 265 -20.13 34.91 -15.10
C SER A 265 -19.89 35.82 -13.91
N GLY A 266 -18.97 35.42 -13.02
CA GLY A 266 -18.61 36.19 -11.83
C GLY A 266 -19.75 36.31 -10.82
N VAL A 267 -20.61 35.30 -10.77
CA VAL A 267 -21.61 35.13 -9.70
C VAL A 267 -20.87 34.65 -8.45
N GLU A 268 -21.34 35.09 -7.29
CA GLU A 268 -20.86 34.60 -6.00
C GLU A 268 -21.09 33.09 -5.90
N VAL A 269 -20.03 32.35 -5.55
CA VAL A 269 -20.12 30.91 -5.32
C VAL A 269 -20.81 30.65 -3.98
N PRO A 270 -21.50 29.50 -3.82
CA PRO A 270 -22.09 29.13 -2.53
C PRO A 270 -21.06 29.19 -1.38
N GLU A 271 -21.51 29.67 -0.24
CA GLU A 271 -20.72 29.63 1.00
C GLU A 271 -20.37 28.18 1.35
N PRO A 272 -19.16 27.93 1.88
CA PRO A 272 -18.73 26.58 2.17
C PRO A 272 -19.47 26.05 3.41
N ILE A 273 -19.84 24.78 3.40
CA ILE A 273 -20.28 24.08 4.62
C ILE A 273 -19.06 23.86 5.52
N ILE A 274 -19.12 24.35 6.76
CA ILE A 274 -17.98 24.26 7.69
C ILE A 274 -18.02 22.93 8.47
N ILE A 275 -17.06 22.05 8.21
CA ILE A 275 -16.90 20.78 8.92
C ILE A 275 -16.42 21.05 10.35
N GLY A 276 -17.06 20.39 11.32
CA GLY A 276 -16.88 20.65 12.76
C GLY A 276 -17.80 21.74 13.32
N GLN A 277 -18.55 22.46 12.47
CA GLN A 277 -19.51 23.48 12.92
C GLN A 277 -20.91 23.25 12.34
N ASP A 278 -21.04 23.25 11.02
CA ASP A 278 -22.32 23.07 10.31
C ASP A 278 -22.63 21.57 10.13
N ARG A 279 -21.59 20.77 9.89
CA ARG A 279 -21.65 19.30 9.75
C ARG A 279 -20.58 18.67 10.61
N ILE A 280 -20.96 17.70 11.45
CA ILE A 280 -20.03 16.98 12.33
C ILE A 280 -19.78 15.60 11.72
N ALA A 281 -18.54 15.29 11.38
CA ALA A 281 -18.16 13.98 10.86
C ALA A 281 -18.31 12.90 11.95
N PRO A 282 -18.80 11.70 11.62
CA PRO A 282 -18.70 10.55 12.51
C PRO A 282 -17.25 10.28 12.89
N THR A 283 -17.05 9.78 14.12
CA THR A 283 -15.70 9.62 14.69
C THR A 283 -15.37 8.17 15.03
N GLN A 284 -16.27 7.21 14.82
CA GLN A 284 -16.04 5.82 15.22
C GLN A 284 -16.12 4.87 14.04
N VAL A 285 -17.23 4.90 13.31
CA VAL A 285 -17.57 3.93 12.27
C VAL A 285 -17.34 4.55 10.89
N ILE A 286 -16.70 3.77 9.99
CA ILE A 286 -16.69 4.11 8.56
C ILE A 286 -18.00 3.64 7.94
N ASP A 287 -18.31 2.35 8.08
CA ASP A 287 -19.58 1.70 7.78
C ASP A 287 -19.67 0.42 8.62
N ASN A 288 -20.84 0.14 9.19
CA ASN A 288 -21.07 -1.07 10.00
C ASN A 288 -22.16 -2.00 9.45
N ASP A 289 -22.75 -1.67 8.30
CA ASP A 289 -23.95 -2.32 7.80
C ASP A 289 -23.87 -2.77 6.33
N GLN A 290 -22.71 -2.65 5.70
CA GLN A 290 -22.45 -2.97 4.29
C GLN A 290 -23.31 -2.12 3.33
N PHE A 291 -23.35 -0.80 3.54
CA PHE A 291 -24.14 0.15 2.75
C PHE A 291 -25.65 -0.16 2.70
N SER A 292 -26.19 -0.81 3.74
CA SER A 292 -27.59 -1.24 3.74
C SER A 292 -28.55 -0.10 4.08
N VAL A 293 -28.07 0.87 4.85
CA VAL A 293 -28.73 2.10 5.25
C VAL A 293 -27.77 3.24 4.94
N PHE A 294 -28.27 4.30 4.30
CA PHE A 294 -27.51 5.53 4.14
C PHE A 294 -27.71 6.41 5.39
N ASP A 295 -26.75 6.42 6.31
CA ASP A 295 -26.76 7.17 7.56
C ASP A 295 -25.48 8.01 7.78
N PRO A 296 -25.40 9.21 7.17
CA PRO A 296 -24.31 10.17 7.35
C PRO A 296 -24.03 10.61 8.80
N ALA A 297 -24.91 10.31 9.76
CA ALA A 297 -24.71 10.65 11.16
C ALA A 297 -23.96 9.56 11.94
N GLU A 298 -24.00 8.31 11.47
CA GLU A 298 -23.30 7.17 12.07
C GLU A 298 -22.05 6.78 11.26
N ASP A 299 -22.16 6.79 9.93
CA ASP A 299 -21.17 6.21 9.02
C ASP A 299 -20.35 7.29 8.32
N GLY A 300 -19.04 7.27 8.54
CA GLY A 300 -18.11 8.21 7.94
C GLY A 300 -18.11 8.16 6.41
N ILE A 301 -18.33 6.99 5.81
CA ILE A 301 -18.38 6.84 4.35
C ILE A 301 -19.58 7.55 3.75
N ASP A 302 -20.74 7.49 4.43
CA ASP A 302 -21.98 8.16 4.05
C ASP A 302 -21.92 9.66 4.30
N PHE A 303 -21.21 10.05 5.38
CA PHE A 303 -20.97 11.45 5.68
C PHE A 303 -20.28 12.17 4.51
N TYR A 304 -19.19 11.61 3.99
CA TYR A 304 -18.50 12.22 2.85
C TYR A 304 -19.27 12.06 1.53
N GLU A 305 -19.99 10.97 1.35
CA GLU A 305 -20.86 10.77 0.17
C GLU A 305 -21.96 11.85 0.10
N SER A 306 -22.58 12.17 1.24
CA SER A 306 -23.59 13.24 1.32
C SER A 306 -23.02 14.64 1.05
N LEU A 307 -21.68 14.78 0.99
CA LEU A 307 -20.97 16.00 0.66
C LEU A 307 -20.26 15.91 -0.70
N GLU A 308 -20.51 14.86 -1.49
CA GLU A 308 -19.83 14.61 -2.75
C GLU A 308 -19.86 15.84 -3.68
N GLY A 309 -18.69 16.32 -4.10
CA GLY A 309 -18.55 17.49 -4.97
C GLY A 309 -18.82 18.84 -4.29
N MET A 310 -19.35 18.85 -3.07
CA MET A 310 -19.73 20.08 -2.39
C MET A 310 -18.50 20.91 -2.01
N ARG A 311 -18.66 22.22 -2.10
CA ARG A 311 -17.70 23.17 -1.54
C ARG A 311 -17.82 23.16 -0.01
N ILE A 312 -16.77 22.71 0.66
CA ILE A 312 -16.68 22.65 2.12
C ILE A 312 -15.57 23.58 2.63
N GLY A 313 -15.59 23.80 3.94
CA GLY A 313 -14.59 24.54 4.68
C GLY A 313 -14.19 23.81 5.95
N VAL A 314 -12.93 23.91 6.34
CA VAL A 314 -12.45 23.43 7.64
C VAL A 314 -11.72 24.58 8.32
N GLU A 315 -12.18 24.98 9.49
CA GLU A 315 -11.63 26.13 10.20
C GLU A 315 -10.37 25.71 10.97
N SER A 316 -9.24 26.33 10.61
CA SER A 316 -7.94 26.10 11.24
C SER A 316 -7.57 24.63 11.50
N PRO A 317 -7.67 23.73 10.49
CA PRO A 317 -7.47 22.30 10.66
C PRO A 317 -6.06 21.97 11.16
N GLN A 318 -5.97 20.95 12.02
CA GLN A 318 -4.71 20.41 12.51
C GLN A 318 -4.24 19.27 11.60
N VAL A 319 -2.98 19.32 11.19
CA VAL A 319 -2.30 18.23 10.50
C VAL A 319 -2.02 17.08 11.48
N ILE A 320 -2.33 15.85 11.09
CA ILE A 320 -2.24 14.64 11.94
C ILE A 320 -1.20 13.63 11.44
N GLY A 321 -0.52 13.92 10.35
CA GLY A 321 0.50 13.07 9.75
C GLY A 321 1.30 13.81 8.68
N PRO A 322 2.42 13.25 8.21
CA PRO A 322 3.24 13.90 7.20
C PRO A 322 2.52 13.94 5.84
N GLN A 323 2.84 14.95 5.02
CA GLN A 323 2.39 14.96 3.64
C GLN A 323 2.95 13.74 2.89
N LYS A 324 2.08 13.03 2.17
CA LYS A 324 2.51 11.98 1.22
C LYS A 324 1.70 12.05 -0.07
N TYR A 325 2.36 12.00 -1.21
CA TYR A 325 1.74 12.05 -2.56
C TYR A 325 0.94 13.32 -2.88
N GLY A 326 1.13 14.40 -2.11
CA GLY A 326 0.31 15.60 -2.19
C GLY A 326 -0.93 15.54 -1.30
N GLU A 327 -1.03 14.56 -0.40
CA GLU A 327 -2.14 14.44 0.55
C GLU A 327 -1.66 14.85 1.94
N VAL A 328 -2.30 15.87 2.51
CA VAL A 328 -2.05 16.32 3.89
C VAL A 328 -3.23 15.86 4.75
N PRO A 329 -3.04 14.88 5.63
CA PRO A 329 -4.11 14.40 6.50
C PRO A 329 -4.36 15.40 7.64
N VAL A 330 -5.62 15.78 7.83
CA VAL A 330 -6.05 16.76 8.82
C VAL A 330 -7.31 16.32 9.58
N ILE A 331 -7.55 16.94 10.73
CA ILE A 331 -8.82 16.93 11.45
C ILE A 331 -9.30 18.36 11.68
N ALA A 332 -10.62 18.56 11.75
CA ALA A 332 -11.20 19.85 12.11
C ALA A 332 -10.86 20.23 13.55
N GLU A 333 -11.01 19.28 14.48
CA GLU A 333 -10.65 19.44 15.89
C GLU A 333 -10.37 18.09 16.56
N LYS A 334 -9.76 18.11 17.74
CA LYS A 334 -9.57 16.91 18.55
C LYS A 334 -10.89 16.46 19.17
N VAL A 335 -11.17 15.17 19.06
CA VAL A 335 -12.38 14.54 19.58
C VAL A 335 -12.13 14.06 21.02
N GLU A 336 -13.04 14.40 21.93
CA GLU A 336 -12.98 13.93 23.32
C GLU A 336 -13.04 12.39 23.38
N GLY A 337 -12.15 11.77 24.16
CA GLY A 337 -12.08 10.32 24.33
C GLY A 337 -11.19 9.60 23.31
N LYS A 338 -10.68 10.30 22.29
CA LYS A 338 -9.66 9.74 21.38
C LYS A 338 -8.24 9.95 21.90
N VAL A 339 -7.35 9.08 21.42
CA VAL A 339 -5.93 9.11 21.76
C VAL A 339 -5.17 9.86 20.68
N TYR A 340 -4.35 10.81 21.14
CA TYR A 340 -3.47 11.60 20.29
C TYR A 340 -2.04 11.50 20.78
N SER A 341 -1.09 11.45 19.85
CA SER A 341 0.32 11.49 20.20
C SER A 341 0.74 12.88 20.68
N PRO A 342 1.84 12.99 21.43
CA PRO A 342 2.44 14.29 21.79
C PRO A 342 2.72 15.18 20.56
N GLN A 343 3.10 14.57 19.44
CA GLN A 343 3.40 15.23 18.16
C GLN A 343 2.12 15.68 17.42
N GLY A 344 0.93 15.31 17.90
CA GLY A 344 -0.35 15.71 17.31
C GLY A 344 -0.93 14.73 16.29
N GLY A 345 -0.39 13.51 16.18
CA GLY A 345 -1.00 12.44 15.40
C GLY A 345 -2.23 11.85 16.10
N ILE A 346 -3.16 11.27 15.34
CA ILE A 346 -4.31 10.54 15.86
C ILE A 346 -4.06 9.04 15.73
N LEU A 347 -4.28 8.29 16.81
CA LEU A 347 -3.96 6.86 16.82
C LEU A 347 -5.12 6.02 16.28
N LEU A 348 -4.77 4.97 15.53
CA LEU A 348 -5.66 3.86 15.23
C LEU A 348 -5.90 3.05 16.52
N THR A 349 -7.14 2.66 16.79
CA THR A 349 -7.46 1.73 17.89
C THR A 349 -8.26 0.55 17.35
N GLU A 350 -8.48 -0.47 18.19
CA GLU A 350 -9.34 -1.62 17.85
C GLU A 350 -10.77 -1.15 17.48
N GLU A 351 -11.23 -0.07 18.10
CA GLU A 351 -12.58 0.45 17.97
C GLU A 351 -12.75 1.50 16.87
N SER A 352 -11.68 2.16 16.42
CA SER A 352 -11.80 3.31 15.50
C SER A 352 -10.67 3.42 14.49
N SER A 353 -11.08 3.54 13.22
CA SER A 353 -10.24 3.86 12.05
C SER A 353 -10.23 5.35 11.68
N ASN A 354 -10.62 6.20 12.64
CA ASN A 354 -10.65 7.66 12.54
C ASN A 354 -11.36 8.18 11.27
N PRO A 355 -12.67 7.93 11.10
CA PRO A 355 -13.44 8.39 9.94
C PRO A 355 -13.47 9.92 9.79
N GLU A 356 -13.27 10.68 10.85
CA GLU A 356 -13.26 12.15 10.82
C GLU A 356 -11.99 12.76 10.17
N ARG A 357 -11.01 11.93 9.80
CA ARG A 357 -9.81 12.39 9.10
C ARG A 357 -10.17 12.82 7.67
N MET A 358 -9.62 13.93 7.25
CA MET A 358 -9.77 14.47 5.90
C MET A 358 -8.40 14.54 5.23
N LEU A 359 -8.35 14.30 3.91
CA LEU A 359 -7.13 14.45 3.12
C LEU A 359 -7.23 15.70 2.26
N LEU A 360 -6.42 16.72 2.56
CA LEU A 360 -6.30 17.88 1.68
C LEU A 360 -5.39 17.50 0.50
N LEU A 361 -5.87 17.64 -0.73
CA LEU A 361 -5.05 17.42 -1.92
C LEU A 361 -4.35 18.72 -2.32
N ILE A 362 -3.04 18.75 -2.13
CA ILE A 362 -2.12 19.89 -2.26
C ILE A 362 -0.94 19.46 -3.16
N ASP A 363 -0.09 20.40 -3.60
CA ASP A 363 1.12 20.05 -4.35
C ASP A 363 2.08 19.15 -3.57
N ARG A 364 2.80 18.31 -4.31
CA ARG A 364 3.68 17.26 -3.75
C ARG A 364 4.93 17.78 -3.05
N ASP A 365 5.30 19.03 -3.27
CA ASP A 365 6.42 19.71 -2.61
C ASP A 365 6.00 20.49 -1.35
N PHE A 366 4.71 20.45 -0.99
CA PHE A 366 4.23 21.05 0.24
C PHE A 366 4.75 20.28 1.47
N VAL A 367 5.39 21.00 2.38
CA VAL A 367 5.97 20.46 3.61
C VAL A 367 5.00 20.67 4.76
N ALA A 368 4.56 19.57 5.38
CA ALA A 368 3.70 19.57 6.56
C ALA A 368 3.91 18.30 7.38
N LYS A 369 3.83 18.42 8.70
CA LYS A 369 3.94 17.31 9.65
C LYS A 369 2.82 17.33 10.68
N ALA A 370 2.68 16.24 11.43
CA ALA A 370 1.74 16.20 12.54
C ALA A 370 1.97 17.37 13.52
N GLY A 371 0.87 17.92 14.03
CA GLY A 371 0.86 19.03 14.98
C GLY A 371 0.88 20.41 14.34
N ASP A 372 1.30 20.54 13.07
CA ASP A 372 1.09 21.79 12.32
C ASP A 372 -0.40 22.10 12.22
N HIS A 373 -0.76 23.36 12.04
CA HIS A 373 -2.16 23.74 11.76
C HIS A 373 -2.24 24.90 10.80
N PHE A 374 -3.31 24.93 10.02
CA PHE A 374 -3.63 26.10 9.22
C PHE A 374 -4.23 27.20 10.11
N ASN A 375 -3.86 28.46 9.89
CA ASN A 375 -4.37 29.61 10.66
C ASN A 375 -5.46 30.34 9.88
N GLY A 376 -6.62 29.69 9.78
CA GLY A 376 -7.80 30.20 9.09
C GLY A 376 -8.57 29.12 8.34
N LEU A 377 -9.57 29.55 7.59
CA LEU A 377 -10.44 28.67 6.83
C LEU A 377 -9.74 28.08 5.61
N VAL A 378 -9.65 26.75 5.56
CA VAL A 378 -9.27 25.98 4.38
C VAL A 378 -10.53 25.61 3.61
N THR A 379 -10.65 25.97 2.34
CA THR A 379 -11.82 25.62 1.50
C THR A 379 -11.43 24.76 0.30
N GLY A 380 -12.30 23.84 -0.09
CA GLY A 380 -12.14 23.02 -1.29
C GLY A 380 -13.42 22.28 -1.62
N VAL A 381 -13.39 21.44 -2.66
CA VAL A 381 -14.52 20.56 -3.01
C VAL A 381 -14.20 19.11 -2.64
N VAL A 382 -15.21 18.36 -2.18
CA VAL A 382 -15.07 16.92 -1.87
C VAL A 382 -15.00 16.13 -3.18
N SER A 383 -14.03 15.25 -3.28
CA SER A 383 -13.85 14.31 -4.40
C SER A 383 -13.44 12.94 -3.87
N PHE A 384 -13.44 11.93 -4.73
CA PHE A 384 -13.01 10.59 -4.39
C PHE A 384 -11.95 10.09 -5.39
N GLY A 385 -10.90 9.45 -4.88
CA GLY A 385 -9.94 8.74 -5.73
C GLY A 385 -8.79 8.13 -4.95
N PHE A 386 -8.16 7.10 -5.50
CA PHE A 386 -7.17 6.29 -4.78
C PHE A 386 -7.71 5.76 -3.44
N SER A 387 -8.97 5.30 -3.49
CA SER A 387 -9.68 4.68 -2.37
C SER A 387 -9.84 5.57 -1.11
N ASN A 388 -9.93 6.89 -1.29
CA ASN A 388 -10.22 7.83 -0.21
C ASN A 388 -11.00 9.05 -0.71
N TYR A 389 -11.80 9.64 0.17
CA TYR A 389 -12.28 11.01 0.00
C TYR A 389 -11.16 12.01 0.18
N LYS A 390 -11.19 13.07 -0.64
CA LYS A 390 -10.20 14.15 -0.66
C LYS A 390 -10.87 15.49 -0.80
N ILE A 391 -10.24 16.50 -0.22
CA ILE A 391 -10.65 17.89 -0.35
C ILE A 391 -9.71 18.55 -1.36
N LEU A 392 -10.23 18.86 -2.55
CA LEU A 392 -9.46 19.51 -3.61
C LEU A 392 -9.35 21.00 -3.30
N VAL A 393 -8.24 21.39 -2.68
CA VAL A 393 -7.98 22.79 -2.29
C VAL A 393 -7.21 23.54 -3.38
N ASP A 394 -7.25 24.86 -3.34
CA ASP A 394 -6.40 25.71 -4.17
C ASP A 394 -5.27 26.26 -3.32
N GLN A 395 -4.05 25.74 -3.55
CA GLN A 395 -2.88 26.04 -2.74
C GLN A 395 -2.59 27.55 -2.63
N GLU A 396 -2.85 28.32 -3.70
CA GLU A 396 -2.67 29.78 -3.71
C GLU A 396 -3.59 30.53 -2.72
N THR A 397 -4.67 29.88 -2.27
CA THR A 397 -5.68 30.45 -1.37
C THR A 397 -5.60 29.90 0.04
N LEU A 398 -4.69 28.95 0.30
CA LEU A 398 -4.55 28.36 1.62
C LEU A 398 -4.10 29.43 2.65
N PRO A 399 -4.68 29.42 3.86
CA PRO A 399 -4.17 30.21 4.96
C PRO A 399 -2.75 29.79 5.34
N GLU A 400 -2.08 30.63 6.14
CA GLU A 400 -0.74 30.34 6.66
C GLU A 400 -0.74 28.98 7.41
N LEU A 401 0.21 28.11 7.06
CA LEU A 401 0.52 26.93 7.88
C LEU A 401 1.41 27.38 9.03
N VAL A 402 0.91 27.24 10.26
CA VAL A 402 1.67 27.49 11.48
C VAL A 402 2.32 26.17 11.89
N GLU A 403 3.64 26.14 11.74
CA GLU A 403 4.45 24.98 12.10
C GLU A 403 4.52 24.79 13.61
N SER A 404 4.30 23.55 14.06
CA SER A 404 4.57 23.13 15.43
C SER A 404 6.07 22.97 15.69
N GLU A 405 6.46 23.08 16.96
CA GLU A 405 7.82 22.73 17.37
C GLU A 405 8.07 21.24 17.13
N LEU A 406 9.22 20.91 16.55
CA LEU A 406 9.67 19.52 16.43
C LEU A 406 9.92 18.95 17.83
N ILE A 407 9.34 17.79 18.11
CA ILE A 407 9.59 17.05 19.33
C ILE A 407 10.73 16.07 19.04
N GLU A 408 11.91 16.38 19.57
CA GLU A 408 13.02 15.44 19.61
C GLU A 408 12.69 14.33 20.61
N ASP A 409 12.99 13.08 20.23
CA ASP A 409 12.71 11.92 21.06
C ASP A 409 13.93 11.02 21.22
N TYR A 410 14.11 10.49 22.43
CA TYR A 410 15.27 9.72 22.85
C TYR A 410 14.83 8.65 23.82
N VAL A 411 15.50 7.49 23.80
CA VAL A 411 15.23 6.44 24.77
C VAL A 411 15.27 6.99 26.21
N THR A 412 14.17 6.77 26.93
CA THR A 412 13.85 7.42 28.20
C THR A 412 14.53 6.73 29.38
N PHE A 413 14.74 5.41 29.30
CA PHE A 413 15.46 4.66 30.33
C PHE A 413 16.98 4.84 30.24
N GLU A 414 17.64 4.86 31.39
CA GLU A 414 19.10 4.85 31.48
C GLU A 414 19.64 3.46 31.12
N GLN A 415 20.55 3.38 30.14
CA GLN A 415 21.22 2.14 29.79
C GLN A 415 22.14 1.64 30.91
N LYS A 416 21.85 0.43 31.42
CA LYS A 416 22.61 -0.14 32.55
C LYS A 416 23.60 -1.20 32.08
N GLU A 417 24.77 -1.22 32.71
CA GLU A 417 25.82 -2.18 32.35
C GLU A 417 25.41 -3.63 32.57
N ASN A 418 24.54 -3.91 33.53
CA ASN A 418 24.08 -5.25 33.90
C ASN A 418 22.71 -5.64 33.29
N LYS A 419 22.23 -4.87 32.31
CA LYS A 419 21.01 -5.16 31.56
C LYS A 419 21.33 -5.14 30.08
N LEU A 420 20.65 -6.00 29.33
CA LEU A 420 20.81 -6.12 27.88
C LEU A 420 19.86 -5.15 27.19
N THR A 421 20.33 -4.46 26.17
CA THR A 421 19.49 -3.59 25.32
C THR A 421 19.30 -4.17 23.93
N ILE A 422 18.06 -4.25 23.45
CA ILE A 422 17.73 -4.79 22.14
C ILE A 422 16.78 -3.81 21.44
N ALA A 423 17.14 -3.39 20.23
CA ALA A 423 16.30 -2.53 19.40
C ALA A 423 15.81 -3.29 18.15
N ASN A 424 14.63 -2.94 17.67
CA ASN A 424 14.15 -3.24 16.33
C ASN A 424 14.13 -1.95 15.51
N TYR A 425 14.64 -1.98 14.28
CA TYR A 425 14.58 -0.83 13.40
C TYR A 425 14.40 -1.25 11.94
N ASN A 426 13.22 -0.99 11.39
CA ASN A 426 13.00 -0.95 9.95
C ASN A 426 13.63 0.31 9.35
N ILE A 427 14.64 0.13 8.50
CA ILE A 427 15.45 1.21 7.92
C ILE A 427 15.12 1.51 6.45
N GLU A 428 13.97 1.00 5.98
CA GLU A 428 13.31 1.34 4.71
C GLU A 428 14.22 1.24 3.48
N ASN A 429 14.28 0.06 2.85
CA ASN A 429 14.99 -0.21 1.60
C ASN A 429 16.48 0.22 1.61
N PHE A 430 17.21 -0.09 2.68
CA PHE A 430 18.58 0.38 2.87
C PHE A 430 19.62 -0.48 2.13
N SER A 431 20.53 0.14 1.39
CA SER A 431 21.68 -0.49 0.74
C SER A 431 22.94 0.38 0.80
N ALA A 432 24.07 -0.14 0.33
CA ALA A 432 25.29 0.67 0.15
C ALA A 432 25.13 1.78 -0.91
N GLU A 433 24.11 1.70 -1.77
CA GLU A 433 23.75 2.75 -2.75
C GLU A 433 22.75 3.77 -2.18
N THR A 434 22.28 3.59 -0.95
CA THR A 434 21.42 4.58 -0.28
C THR A 434 22.15 5.91 -0.13
N ASP A 435 21.42 7.00 -0.35
CA ASP A 435 21.93 8.36 -0.23
C ASP A 435 22.63 8.57 1.13
N GLN A 436 23.86 9.10 1.11
CA GLN A 436 24.68 9.25 2.31
C GLN A 436 23.96 10.03 3.42
N SER A 437 23.07 10.96 3.06
CA SER A 437 22.29 11.71 4.04
C SER A 437 21.32 10.81 4.83
N LYS A 438 20.67 9.82 4.20
CA LYS A 438 19.82 8.85 4.89
C LYS A 438 20.67 7.91 5.76
N THR A 439 21.80 7.43 5.24
CA THR A 439 22.76 6.62 6.02
C THR A 439 23.19 7.34 7.29
N ALA A 440 23.52 8.65 7.18
CA ALA A 440 23.90 9.47 8.32
C ALA A 440 22.77 9.64 9.34
N ARG A 441 21.51 9.81 8.90
CA ARG A 441 20.35 9.91 9.82
C ARG A 441 20.05 8.60 10.54
N ILE A 442 20.18 7.46 9.87
CA ILE A 442 20.02 6.14 10.52
C ILE A 442 21.12 5.93 11.56
N ALA A 443 22.38 6.23 11.22
CA ALA A 443 23.50 6.14 12.16
C ALA A 443 23.33 7.06 13.38
N ASP A 444 22.84 8.29 13.16
CA ASP A 444 22.53 9.25 14.22
C ASP A 444 21.42 8.72 15.15
N SER A 445 20.37 8.15 14.56
CA SER A 445 19.28 7.49 15.29
C SER A 445 19.80 6.37 16.21
N ILE A 446 20.71 5.53 15.71
CA ILE A 446 21.32 4.44 16.50
C ILE A 446 22.23 5.00 17.62
N ASN A 447 23.04 6.01 17.31
CA ASN A 447 24.02 6.55 18.25
C ASN A 447 23.41 7.42 19.34
N ASN A 448 22.48 8.30 18.97
CA ASN A 448 22.01 9.37 19.82
C ASN A 448 20.59 9.10 20.34
N ASN A 449 19.62 8.81 19.46
CA ASN A 449 18.24 8.56 19.89
C ASN A 449 18.11 7.24 20.66
N LEU A 450 18.70 6.16 20.14
CA LEU A 450 18.72 4.83 20.77
C LEU A 450 19.88 4.63 21.76
N LYS A 451 20.84 5.56 21.80
CA LYS A 451 22.01 5.53 22.70
C LYS A 451 22.86 4.25 22.57
N THR A 452 23.13 3.77 21.37
CA THR A 452 24.03 2.62 21.08
C THR A 452 23.59 1.28 21.71
N PRO A 453 22.43 0.73 21.33
CA PRO A 453 21.93 -0.57 21.82
C PRO A 453 22.93 -1.72 21.66
N ASP A 454 22.84 -2.74 22.52
CA ASP A 454 23.72 -3.92 22.47
C ASP A 454 23.45 -4.79 21.23
N ILE A 455 22.18 -4.93 20.86
CA ILE A 455 21.71 -5.67 19.67
C ILE A 455 20.69 -4.79 18.94
N VAL A 456 20.79 -4.71 17.61
CA VAL A 456 19.79 -4.10 16.73
C VAL A 456 19.34 -5.14 15.73
N GLY A 457 18.06 -5.53 15.79
CA GLY A 457 17.40 -6.20 14.69
C GLY A 457 17.08 -5.19 13.60
N LEU A 458 17.68 -5.38 12.42
CA LEU A 458 17.43 -4.56 11.25
C LEU A 458 16.40 -5.24 10.36
N VAL A 459 15.43 -4.46 9.92
CA VAL A 459 14.46 -4.82 8.89
C VAL A 459 14.70 -3.95 7.66
N GLU A 460 14.37 -4.44 6.47
CA GLU A 460 14.48 -3.67 5.22
C GLU A 460 15.93 -3.44 4.73
N VAL A 461 16.85 -4.38 5.02
CA VAL A 461 18.20 -4.39 4.44
C VAL A 461 18.17 -5.00 3.04
N GLN A 462 18.63 -4.25 2.05
CA GLN A 462 18.76 -4.65 0.66
C GLN A 462 20.19 -5.12 0.30
N ASP A 463 20.33 -5.60 -0.93
CA ASP A 463 21.60 -6.02 -1.51
C ASP A 463 22.56 -4.85 -1.56
N ASN A 464 23.85 -5.13 -1.76
CA ASN A 464 24.88 -4.11 -1.88
C ASN A 464 24.53 -3.05 -2.93
N ASP A 465 23.85 -3.46 -4.01
CA ASP A 465 23.46 -2.63 -5.14
C ASP A 465 21.97 -2.24 -5.14
N GLY A 466 21.31 -2.34 -3.99
CA GLY A 466 19.90 -1.99 -3.82
C GLY A 466 19.01 -2.81 -4.73
N GLN A 467 18.10 -2.16 -5.47
CA GLN A 467 17.17 -2.83 -6.39
C GLN A 467 17.75 -3.16 -7.77
N ALA A 468 19.07 -3.04 -7.95
CA ALA A 468 19.71 -3.43 -9.19
C ALA A 468 19.54 -4.94 -9.41
N ALA A 469 19.01 -5.34 -10.56
CA ALA A 469 18.76 -6.75 -10.85
C ALA A 469 20.04 -7.53 -11.22
N SER A 470 21.06 -7.54 -10.36
CA SER A 470 22.41 -8.06 -10.63
C SER A 470 22.55 -9.58 -10.52
N GLY A 471 21.58 -10.26 -9.89
CA GLY A 471 21.65 -11.69 -9.59
C GLY A 471 22.44 -12.04 -8.33
N SER A 472 22.81 -11.04 -7.52
CA SER A 472 23.50 -11.21 -6.24
C SER A 472 22.56 -10.81 -5.09
N ALA A 473 22.48 -11.65 -4.05
CA ALA A 473 21.72 -11.35 -2.83
C ALA A 473 22.66 -10.95 -1.65
N ASP A 474 23.88 -10.53 -1.95
CA ASP A 474 24.87 -10.15 -0.92
C ASP A 474 24.59 -8.73 -0.41
N ALA A 475 24.51 -8.56 0.91
CA ALA A 475 24.29 -7.29 1.61
C ALA A 475 25.48 -6.85 2.48
N SER A 476 26.63 -7.52 2.38
CA SER A 476 27.79 -7.27 3.24
C SER A 476 28.32 -5.83 3.21
N GLN A 477 28.27 -5.16 2.04
CA GLN A 477 28.64 -3.76 1.88
C GLN A 477 27.57 -2.84 2.43
N SER A 478 26.28 -3.20 2.35
CA SER A 478 25.19 -2.45 2.98
C SER A 478 25.40 -2.38 4.49
N TYR A 479 25.62 -3.51 5.16
CA TYR A 479 25.95 -3.52 6.59
C TYR A 479 27.21 -2.71 6.90
N GLN A 480 28.27 -2.87 6.10
CA GLN A 480 29.52 -2.15 6.31
C GLN A 480 29.36 -0.63 6.18
N ALA A 481 28.59 -0.15 5.21
CA ALA A 481 28.34 1.27 5.00
C ALA A 481 27.66 1.92 6.23
N LEU A 482 26.66 1.25 6.81
CA LEU A 482 26.01 1.73 8.03
C LEU A 482 26.96 1.69 9.23
N ILE A 483 27.72 0.61 9.41
CA ILE A 483 28.70 0.48 10.51
C ILE A 483 29.79 1.56 10.41
N ASP A 484 30.30 1.82 9.21
CA ASP A 484 31.32 2.84 8.98
C ASP A 484 30.80 4.22 9.36
N GLU A 485 29.54 4.53 9.02
CA GLU A 485 28.90 5.79 9.38
C GLU A 485 28.62 5.90 10.89
N ILE A 486 28.17 4.82 11.53
CA ILE A 486 28.02 4.75 12.99
C ILE A 486 29.35 5.09 13.68
N ILE A 487 30.46 4.50 13.23
CA ILE A 487 31.80 4.77 13.75
C ILE A 487 32.22 6.21 13.47
N ALA A 488 31.96 6.72 12.26
CA ALA A 488 32.31 8.08 11.87
C ALA A 488 31.63 9.13 12.77
N GLN A 489 30.44 8.82 13.27
CA GLN A 489 29.68 9.64 14.21
C GLN A 489 30.01 9.37 15.69
N GLY A 490 30.99 8.51 15.98
CA GLY A 490 31.49 8.25 17.34
C GLY A 490 30.82 7.08 18.06
N GLY A 491 30.00 6.30 17.36
CA GLY A 491 29.38 5.07 17.84
C GLY A 491 30.34 3.87 17.92
N PRO A 492 29.87 2.72 18.42
CA PRO A 492 30.67 1.51 18.54
C PRO A 492 30.89 0.84 17.18
N ALA A 493 31.97 0.07 17.09
CA ALA A 493 32.19 -0.83 15.96
C ALA A 493 31.30 -2.08 16.10
N TYR A 494 30.07 -1.99 15.60
CA TYR A 494 29.15 -3.12 15.53
C TYR A 494 29.71 -4.26 14.68
N SER A 495 29.47 -5.49 15.12
CA SER A 495 29.53 -6.68 14.27
C SER A 495 28.14 -6.96 13.69
N TRP A 496 28.06 -7.76 12.62
CA TRP A 496 26.77 -8.07 11.99
C TRP A 496 26.63 -9.54 11.62
N THR A 497 25.38 -9.99 11.48
CA THR A 497 25.06 -11.29 10.90
C THR A 497 23.66 -11.30 10.27
N ASP A 498 23.50 -12.08 9.21
CA ASP A 498 22.26 -12.21 8.41
C ASP A 498 22.15 -13.62 7.82
N ILE A 499 21.12 -13.89 7.02
CA ILE A 499 21.16 -14.95 5.98
C ILE A 499 20.66 -14.35 4.67
N ALA A 500 21.55 -14.25 3.68
CA ALA A 500 21.20 -13.86 2.33
C ALA A 500 20.08 -14.76 1.78
N PRO A 501 18.99 -14.19 1.25
CA PRO A 501 17.90 -14.96 0.68
C PRO A 501 18.31 -15.62 -0.65
N GLU A 502 17.49 -16.55 -1.12
CA GLU A 502 17.55 -16.94 -2.52
C GLU A 502 17.07 -15.77 -3.38
N TYR A 503 17.79 -15.51 -4.47
CA TYR A 503 17.59 -14.31 -5.27
C TYR A 503 16.16 -14.24 -5.87
N ASN A 504 15.40 -13.22 -5.48
CA ASN A 504 13.99 -12.93 -5.77
C ASN A 504 12.99 -13.98 -5.26
N HIS A 505 13.27 -14.64 -4.14
CA HIS A 505 12.40 -15.66 -3.55
C HIS A 505 11.79 -15.32 -2.19
N ASP A 506 12.18 -14.20 -1.56
CA ASP A 506 11.74 -13.81 -0.22
C ASP A 506 10.81 -12.58 -0.23
N GLY A 507 10.22 -12.24 -1.38
CA GLY A 507 9.34 -11.07 -1.54
C GLY A 507 10.06 -9.72 -1.35
N GLY A 508 9.27 -8.65 -1.19
CA GLY A 508 9.79 -7.29 -1.01
C GLY A 508 10.11 -6.58 -2.34
N ALA A 509 10.96 -5.56 -2.29
CA ALA A 509 11.32 -4.75 -3.45
C ALA A 509 11.99 -5.61 -4.55
N PRO A 510 11.46 -5.63 -5.78
CA PRO A 510 12.04 -6.43 -6.87
C PRO A 510 13.52 -6.08 -7.10
N GLY A 511 14.36 -7.12 -7.17
CA GLY A 511 15.81 -6.99 -7.35
C GLY A 511 16.59 -6.67 -6.08
N GLY A 512 15.94 -6.23 -4.99
CA GLY A 512 16.62 -5.82 -3.76
C GLY A 512 16.68 -6.87 -2.66
N ASN A 513 15.99 -8.01 -2.83
CA ASN A 513 16.11 -9.19 -1.97
C ASN A 513 15.99 -8.90 -0.46
N ILE A 514 15.07 -8.02 -0.08
CA ILE A 514 14.97 -7.49 1.28
C ILE A 514 15.06 -8.58 2.34
N ARG A 515 15.87 -8.36 3.37
CA ARG A 515 16.07 -9.28 4.48
C ARG A 515 16.03 -8.59 5.84
N VAL A 516 15.93 -9.43 6.87
CA VAL A 516 16.25 -9.08 8.25
C VAL A 516 17.67 -9.49 8.60
N GLY A 517 18.26 -8.83 9.59
CA GLY A 517 19.57 -9.20 10.14
C GLY A 517 19.87 -8.47 11.43
N TYR A 518 21.10 -8.58 11.91
CA TYR A 518 21.51 -8.03 13.20
C TYR A 518 22.77 -7.18 13.09
N LEU A 519 22.78 -6.04 13.80
CA LEU A 519 23.99 -5.42 14.32
C LEU A 519 24.12 -5.76 15.81
N TYR A 520 25.33 -6.02 16.30
CA TYR A 520 25.56 -6.31 17.72
C TYR A 520 26.92 -5.81 18.22
N ASN A 521 26.92 -5.21 19.41
CA ASN A 521 28.12 -4.66 20.02
C ASN A 521 28.93 -5.81 20.64
N SER A 522 30.00 -6.21 19.94
CA SER A 522 30.85 -7.33 20.34
C SER A 522 31.60 -7.13 21.68
N GLU A 523 31.65 -5.90 22.21
CA GLU A 523 32.19 -5.63 23.55
C GLU A 523 31.20 -5.99 24.67
N ARG A 524 29.92 -6.13 24.33
CA ARG A 524 28.79 -6.32 25.26
C ARG A 524 28.17 -7.70 25.15
N VAL A 525 27.99 -8.19 23.92
CA VAL A 525 27.34 -9.46 23.61
C VAL A 525 28.20 -10.30 22.67
N GLN A 526 28.09 -11.61 22.80
CA GLN A 526 28.73 -12.57 21.90
C GLN A 526 27.65 -13.33 21.12
N LEU A 527 27.76 -13.39 19.79
CA LEU A 527 26.99 -14.36 18.99
C LEU A 527 27.49 -15.77 19.35
N LYS A 528 26.60 -16.63 19.86
CA LYS A 528 26.96 -17.98 20.31
C LYS A 528 27.49 -18.81 19.13
N GLU A 529 28.56 -19.57 19.36
CA GLU A 529 29.21 -20.32 18.29
C GLU A 529 28.34 -21.50 17.83
N ALA A 530 27.89 -21.47 16.58
CA ALA A 530 27.28 -22.57 15.87
C ALA A 530 27.49 -22.38 14.35
N PRO A 531 27.25 -23.40 13.50
CA PRO A 531 27.28 -23.21 12.05
C PRO A 531 26.25 -22.17 11.61
N LYS A 532 26.65 -21.25 10.71
CA LYS A 532 25.72 -20.32 10.07
C LYS A 532 24.81 -21.09 9.09
N GLY A 533 23.49 -20.88 9.17
CA GLY A 533 22.53 -21.46 8.23
C GLY A 533 22.61 -20.87 6.82
N THR A 534 22.07 -21.58 5.82
CA THR A 534 21.84 -21.05 4.47
C THR A 534 20.38 -20.60 4.29
N ALA A 535 20.05 -20.08 3.11
CA ALA A 535 18.69 -19.62 2.78
C ALA A 535 17.60 -20.70 2.94
N ILE A 536 17.97 -21.98 2.86
CA ILE A 536 17.06 -23.14 2.84
C ILE A 536 17.23 -24.08 4.05
N ASP A 537 18.21 -23.83 4.93
CA ASP A 537 18.45 -24.66 6.10
C ASP A 537 17.53 -24.22 7.25
N ALA A 538 16.72 -25.16 7.76
CA ALA A 538 15.88 -24.93 8.92
C ALA A 538 16.70 -25.01 10.22
N VAL A 539 16.60 -23.99 11.06
CA VAL A 539 17.11 -24.02 12.43
C VAL A 539 16.18 -24.84 13.32
N ALA A 540 16.77 -25.55 14.28
CA ALA A 540 16.08 -26.20 15.38
C ALA A 540 16.70 -25.76 16.70
N TYR A 541 16.00 -26.02 17.80
CA TYR A 541 16.56 -25.90 19.15
C TYR A 541 16.80 -27.31 19.68
N GLU A 542 18.06 -27.65 19.98
CA GLU A 542 18.46 -28.98 20.43
C GLU A 542 19.60 -28.89 21.44
N ASN A 543 19.50 -29.66 22.52
CA ASN A 543 20.49 -29.74 23.60
C ASN A 543 20.76 -28.40 24.30
N GLY A 544 19.77 -27.51 24.32
CA GLY A 544 19.86 -26.19 24.94
C GLY A 544 20.32 -25.05 24.01
N ASP A 545 20.63 -25.34 22.75
CA ASP A 545 21.23 -24.38 21.82
C ASP A 545 20.49 -24.39 20.46
N LEU A 546 20.57 -23.28 19.70
CA LEU A 546 20.20 -23.31 18.28
C LEU A 546 21.17 -24.19 17.48
N THR A 547 20.65 -25.05 16.59
CA THR A 547 21.48 -25.90 15.72
C THR A 547 22.25 -25.12 14.65
N LEU A 548 21.76 -23.92 14.31
CA LEU A 548 22.36 -22.98 13.37
C LEU A 548 22.31 -21.57 13.98
N ASN A 549 23.38 -20.78 13.86
CA ASN A 549 23.40 -19.42 14.40
C ASN A 549 24.12 -18.41 13.46
N PRO A 550 23.39 -17.44 12.87
CA PRO A 550 21.93 -17.39 12.83
C PRO A 550 21.35 -18.53 11.97
N GLY A 551 20.05 -18.76 12.09
CA GLY A 551 19.33 -19.77 11.31
C GLY A 551 17.89 -19.35 11.00
N ARG A 552 17.36 -19.78 9.84
CA ARG A 552 15.99 -19.47 9.41
C ARG A 552 15.00 -20.48 9.99
N ILE A 553 13.83 -20.01 10.40
CA ILE A 553 12.78 -20.89 10.93
C ILE A 553 11.94 -21.40 9.76
N ASP A 554 11.98 -22.73 9.57
CA ASP A 554 11.23 -23.47 8.53
C ASP A 554 11.23 -22.79 7.13
N PRO A 555 12.39 -22.44 6.55
CA PRO A 555 12.49 -21.61 5.35
C PRO A 555 11.91 -22.24 4.07
N GLN A 556 11.62 -23.55 4.07
CA GLN A 556 11.04 -24.26 2.93
C GLN A 556 9.50 -24.36 3.02
N ASN A 557 8.89 -23.80 4.08
CA ASN A 557 7.45 -23.79 4.22
C ASN A 557 6.79 -22.94 3.11
N PRO A 558 5.78 -23.46 2.39
CA PRO A 558 5.09 -22.71 1.35
C PRO A 558 4.44 -21.41 1.80
N ILE A 559 4.17 -21.23 3.11
CA ILE A 559 3.67 -19.95 3.63
C ILE A 559 4.65 -18.79 3.38
N PHE A 560 5.92 -19.08 3.11
CA PHE A 560 6.96 -18.09 2.81
C PHE A 560 7.11 -17.77 1.32
N GLU A 561 6.20 -18.22 0.46
CA GLU A 561 6.14 -17.77 -0.93
C GLU A 561 5.90 -16.25 -0.97
N ASP A 562 6.77 -15.52 -1.65
CA ASP A 562 6.78 -14.06 -1.77
C ASP A 562 6.76 -13.28 -0.44
N THR A 563 7.26 -13.87 0.65
CA THR A 563 7.41 -13.20 1.94
C THR A 563 8.68 -13.59 2.68
N ARG A 564 9.11 -12.73 3.62
CA ARG A 564 10.40 -12.83 4.29
C ARG A 564 10.34 -13.91 5.36
N LYS A 565 11.45 -14.64 5.53
CA LYS A 565 11.57 -15.76 6.45
C LYS A 565 12.16 -15.29 7.78
N PRO A 566 11.59 -15.68 8.94
CA PRO A 566 12.13 -15.35 10.26
C PRO A 566 13.57 -15.81 10.46
N LEU A 567 14.37 -15.01 11.17
CA LEU A 567 15.78 -15.26 11.43
C LEU A 567 16.06 -15.32 12.94
N ALA A 568 16.34 -16.52 13.46
CA ALA A 568 16.74 -16.70 14.85
C ALA A 568 18.26 -16.54 15.01
N ALA A 569 18.69 -15.83 16.04
CA ALA A 569 20.07 -15.72 16.46
C ALA A 569 20.19 -15.84 17.98
N GLU A 570 21.19 -16.58 18.44
CA GLU A 570 21.44 -16.79 19.86
C GLU A 570 22.67 -15.99 20.32
N PHE A 571 22.47 -15.18 21.37
CA PHE A 571 23.49 -14.31 21.94
C PHE A 571 23.77 -14.67 23.40
N VAL A 572 25.00 -14.40 23.84
CA VAL A 572 25.44 -14.51 25.22
C VAL A 572 25.73 -13.11 25.76
N PHE A 573 24.99 -12.71 26.79
CA PHE A 573 25.21 -11.47 27.54
C PHE A 573 25.53 -11.79 29.00
N LYS A 574 26.72 -11.41 29.46
CA LYS A 574 27.19 -11.68 30.84
C LYS A 574 26.99 -13.15 31.28
N GLY A 575 27.18 -14.09 30.35
CA GLY A 575 27.02 -15.53 30.59
C GLY A 575 25.57 -16.01 30.65
N GLN A 576 24.59 -15.18 30.26
CA GLN A 576 23.19 -15.56 30.06
C GLN A 576 22.88 -15.60 28.57
N GLU A 577 22.15 -16.62 28.16
CA GLU A 577 21.76 -16.84 26.77
C GLU A 577 20.42 -16.17 26.49
N VAL A 578 20.27 -15.64 25.28
CA VAL A 578 19.03 -15.07 24.76
C VAL A 578 18.93 -15.38 23.28
N ILE A 579 17.76 -15.87 22.87
CA ILE A 579 17.41 -16.12 21.47
C ILE A 579 16.62 -14.92 21.00
N VAL A 580 17.12 -14.22 19.98
CA VAL A 580 16.45 -13.10 19.34
C VAL A 580 15.96 -13.58 17.97
N ILE A 581 14.69 -13.35 17.66
CA ILE A 581 14.05 -13.76 16.41
C ILE A 581 13.59 -12.49 15.68
N ALA A 582 14.26 -12.15 14.58
CA ALA A 582 13.93 -11.01 13.74
C ALA A 582 12.97 -11.42 12.63
N ASN A 583 11.97 -10.58 12.39
CA ASN A 583 10.86 -10.88 11.50
C ASN A 583 10.55 -9.70 10.60
N HIS A 584 9.97 -10.01 9.45
CA HIS A 584 9.36 -9.04 8.57
C HIS A 584 8.18 -9.73 7.89
N PHE A 585 6.97 -9.56 8.42
CA PHE A 585 5.80 -10.26 7.88
C PHE A 585 5.37 -9.70 6.52
N ASN A 586 4.46 -10.38 5.82
CA ASN A 586 3.90 -9.86 4.58
C ASN A 586 3.13 -8.56 4.87
N SER A 587 3.29 -7.57 3.97
CA SER A 587 2.60 -6.29 4.08
C SER A 587 1.08 -6.45 4.04
N LYS A 588 0.36 -5.43 4.51
CA LYS A 588 -1.11 -5.33 4.39
C LYS A 588 -1.61 -5.04 2.96
N GLY A 589 -0.71 -5.00 1.97
CA GLY A 589 -1.05 -4.83 0.56
C GLY A 589 -1.93 -5.97 0.05
N GLY A 590 -3.03 -5.62 -0.62
CA GLY A 590 -4.04 -6.56 -1.10
C GLY A 590 -5.30 -6.61 -0.24
N ASP A 591 -5.27 -6.04 0.97
CA ASP A 591 -6.47 -5.80 1.77
C ASP A 591 -7.35 -4.73 1.11
N ASP A 592 -8.66 -4.79 1.35
CA ASP A 592 -9.58 -3.74 0.90
C ASP A 592 -9.27 -2.41 1.63
N PRO A 593 -9.45 -1.26 0.96
CA PRO A 593 -9.17 0.05 1.54
C PRO A 593 -10.16 0.41 2.65
N LEU A 594 -9.76 1.29 3.57
CA LEU A 594 -10.63 1.81 4.63
C LEU A 594 -11.89 2.48 4.06
N PHE A 595 -11.75 3.28 3.01
CA PHE A 595 -12.87 3.84 2.26
C PHE A 595 -12.95 3.18 0.89
N GLY A 596 -13.87 2.23 0.73
CA GLY A 596 -14.06 1.52 -0.53
C GLY A 596 -15.37 0.75 -0.60
N VAL A 597 -15.63 0.14 -1.75
CA VAL A 597 -16.90 -0.53 -2.08
C VAL A 597 -17.20 -1.78 -1.24
N THR A 598 -16.22 -2.30 -0.50
CA THR A 598 -16.39 -3.39 0.45
C THR A 598 -16.24 -2.85 1.85
N GLN A 599 -17.28 -2.96 2.67
CA GLN A 599 -17.28 -2.55 4.07
C GLN A 599 -17.87 -3.65 4.97
N PRO A 600 -17.36 -3.84 6.19
CA PRO A 600 -16.01 -3.46 6.61
C PRO A 600 -14.94 -4.07 5.68
N PRO A 601 -13.72 -3.49 5.61
CA PRO A 601 -12.68 -3.97 4.71
C PRO A 601 -12.33 -5.45 4.93
N VAL A 602 -12.16 -6.20 3.83
CA VAL A 602 -11.66 -7.59 3.89
C VAL A 602 -10.14 -7.58 3.94
N LEU A 603 -9.58 -8.27 4.95
CA LEU A 603 -8.15 -8.34 5.20
C LEU A 603 -7.52 -9.63 4.64
N ASP A 604 -7.53 -9.79 3.31
CA ASP A 604 -7.04 -11.00 2.64
C ASP A 604 -5.57 -11.35 2.98
N SER A 605 -4.72 -10.34 3.18
CA SER A 605 -3.31 -10.51 3.53
C SER A 605 -3.09 -10.98 4.98
N GLU A 606 -4.07 -10.79 5.88
CA GLU A 606 -3.97 -11.16 7.30
C GLU A 606 -3.87 -12.68 7.48
N VAL A 607 -4.52 -13.46 6.60
CA VAL A 607 -4.51 -14.93 6.66
C VAL A 607 -3.09 -15.49 6.66
N GLN A 608 -2.21 -14.94 5.81
CA GLN A 608 -0.81 -15.35 5.75
C GLN A 608 -0.05 -14.97 7.03
N ARG A 609 -0.27 -13.76 7.57
CA ARG A 609 0.35 -13.31 8.84
C ARG A 609 -0.04 -14.21 10.01
N ILE A 610 -1.31 -14.65 10.08
CA ILE A 610 -1.79 -15.60 11.09
C ILE A 610 -1.03 -16.93 11.01
N GLU A 611 -0.80 -17.48 9.80
CA GLU A 611 -0.07 -18.74 9.64
C GLU A 611 1.42 -18.60 9.99
N ILE A 612 2.05 -17.47 9.66
CA ILE A 612 3.43 -17.19 10.09
C ILE A 612 3.51 -17.06 11.61
N ALA A 613 2.55 -16.37 12.24
CA ALA A 613 2.47 -16.24 13.69
C ALA A 613 2.33 -17.62 14.39
N LYS A 614 1.50 -18.53 13.86
CA LYS A 614 1.39 -19.91 14.38
C LYS A 614 2.72 -20.65 14.29
N LEU A 615 3.39 -20.57 13.15
CA LEU A 615 4.67 -21.25 12.92
C LEU A 615 5.74 -20.76 13.92
N LEU A 616 5.82 -19.45 14.15
CA LEU A 616 6.71 -18.88 15.16
C LEU A 616 6.33 -19.30 16.58
N ASN A 617 5.04 -19.25 16.93
CA ASN A 617 4.57 -19.68 18.24
C ASN A 617 4.91 -21.17 18.51
N GLU A 618 4.80 -22.03 17.50
CA GLU A 618 5.18 -23.45 17.57
C GLU A 618 6.69 -23.64 17.75
N PHE A 619 7.52 -22.89 17.02
CA PHE A 619 8.97 -22.91 17.20
C PHE A 619 9.37 -22.51 18.62
N ILE A 620 8.77 -21.45 19.15
CA ILE A 620 9.02 -20.96 20.51
C ILE A 620 8.51 -21.94 21.57
N ALA A 621 7.35 -22.58 21.33
CA ALA A 621 6.86 -23.66 22.18
C ALA A 621 7.85 -24.83 22.22
N GLY A 622 8.49 -25.14 21.08
CA GLY A 622 9.56 -26.14 21.00
C GLY A 622 10.76 -25.78 21.89
N ILE A 623 11.21 -24.52 21.84
CA ILE A 623 12.26 -24.02 22.73
C ILE A 623 11.84 -24.19 24.21
N HIS A 624 10.67 -23.68 24.59
CA HIS A 624 10.19 -23.74 25.97
C HIS A 624 9.88 -25.16 26.47
N ALA A 625 9.60 -26.10 25.57
CA ALA A 625 9.42 -27.51 25.92
C ALA A 625 10.74 -28.17 26.37
N GLU A 626 11.87 -27.76 25.78
CA GLU A 626 13.20 -28.24 26.16
C GLU A 626 13.80 -27.42 27.32
N ASP A 627 13.74 -26.09 27.24
CA ASP A 627 14.10 -25.18 28.32
C ASP A 627 12.96 -24.19 28.64
N PRO A 628 12.14 -24.49 29.67
CA PRO A 628 11.04 -23.63 30.11
C PRO A 628 11.44 -22.23 30.60
N LYS A 629 12.74 -21.94 30.69
CA LYS A 629 13.28 -20.63 31.10
C LYS A 629 14.13 -19.97 30.02
N ALA A 630 14.17 -20.53 28.81
CA ALA A 630 14.88 -19.92 27.70
C ALA A 630 14.42 -18.48 27.51
N ASN A 631 15.36 -17.57 27.37
CA ASN A 631 15.05 -16.16 27.13
C ASN A 631 14.83 -15.96 25.64
N VAL A 632 13.58 -15.78 25.22
CA VAL A 632 13.23 -15.52 23.82
C VAL A 632 12.75 -14.08 23.68
N VAL A 633 13.25 -13.41 22.65
CA VAL A 633 12.82 -12.08 22.21
C VAL A 633 12.43 -12.19 20.75
N VAL A 634 11.18 -11.85 20.44
CA VAL A 634 10.67 -11.76 19.07
C VAL A 634 10.56 -10.30 18.72
N LEU A 635 11.13 -9.90 17.60
CA LEU A 635 11.10 -8.51 17.16
C LEU A 635 10.94 -8.41 15.65
N GLY A 636 10.55 -7.24 15.16
CA GLY A 636 10.45 -6.98 13.73
C GLY A 636 9.28 -6.09 13.37
N ASP A 637 9.19 -5.79 12.08
CA ASP A 637 7.98 -5.30 11.44
C ASP A 637 7.04 -6.49 11.22
N LEU A 638 6.03 -6.63 12.09
CA LEU A 638 5.05 -7.70 12.03
C LEU A 638 3.86 -7.34 11.14
N ASN A 639 3.84 -6.13 10.56
CA ASN A 639 2.82 -5.63 9.65
C ASN A 639 1.38 -5.76 10.17
N ASP A 640 1.20 -5.74 11.48
CA ASP A 640 -0.13 -5.75 12.09
C ASP A 640 -0.12 -5.09 13.47
N PHE A 641 -1.32 -4.74 13.95
CA PHE A 641 -1.48 -3.90 15.15
C PHE A 641 -1.35 -4.73 16.43
N GLU A 642 -1.04 -4.10 17.56
CA GLU A 642 -0.90 -4.78 18.86
C GLU A 642 -2.16 -5.54 19.29
N PHE A 643 -3.34 -5.06 18.90
CA PHE A 643 -4.64 -5.69 19.18
C PHE A 643 -5.10 -6.65 18.06
N SER A 644 -4.30 -6.86 17.01
CA SER A 644 -4.69 -7.65 15.84
C SER A 644 -4.58 -9.17 16.06
N LYS A 645 -5.25 -9.93 15.20
CA LYS A 645 -5.28 -11.40 15.32
C LYS A 645 -3.90 -12.06 15.17
N PRO A 646 -3.02 -11.66 14.22
CA PRO A 646 -1.68 -12.22 14.13
C PRO A 646 -0.86 -12.06 15.42
N ILE A 647 -0.96 -10.91 16.11
CA ILE A 647 -0.22 -10.67 17.35
C ILE A 647 -0.76 -11.54 18.48
N GLU A 648 -2.09 -11.62 18.66
CA GLU A 648 -2.73 -12.51 19.65
C GLU A 648 -2.28 -13.97 19.47
N VAL A 649 -2.21 -14.44 18.21
CA VAL A 649 -1.77 -15.80 17.85
C VAL A 649 -0.29 -16.02 18.13
N LEU A 650 0.55 -15.00 17.93
CA LEU A 650 1.99 -15.08 18.22
C LEU A 650 2.26 -15.15 19.72
N GLU A 651 1.53 -14.36 20.52
CA GLU A 651 1.64 -14.36 21.98
C GLU A 651 1.23 -15.70 22.60
N ASN A 652 -0.01 -16.12 22.35
CA ASN A 652 -0.66 -17.37 22.77
C ASN A 652 -0.19 -17.91 24.14
N GLY A 653 -0.12 -17.02 25.14
CA GLY A 653 0.23 -17.36 26.53
C GLY A 653 1.72 -17.66 26.81
N GLN A 654 2.62 -17.40 25.87
CA GLN A 654 4.06 -17.64 25.99
C GLN A 654 4.91 -16.36 25.95
N LEU A 655 4.45 -15.36 25.20
CA LEU A 655 5.11 -14.07 25.05
C LEU A 655 4.22 -12.94 25.57
N THR A 656 4.86 -11.84 25.95
CA THR A 656 4.21 -10.56 26.26
C THR A 656 4.71 -9.52 25.26
N ASN A 657 3.82 -8.86 24.54
CA ASN A 657 4.14 -7.71 23.70
C ASN A 657 4.46 -6.48 24.56
N MET A 658 5.70 -6.00 24.47
CA MET A 658 6.16 -4.91 25.33
C MET A 658 5.60 -3.55 24.90
N VAL A 659 5.10 -3.40 23.67
CA VAL A 659 4.43 -2.16 23.22
C VAL A 659 3.20 -1.86 24.08
N GLU A 660 2.47 -2.87 24.51
CA GLU A 660 1.27 -2.71 25.35
C GLU A 660 1.57 -2.22 26.78
N THR A 661 2.85 -2.17 27.17
CA THR A 661 3.26 -1.59 28.45
C THR A 661 3.43 -0.07 28.41
N LEU A 662 3.44 0.52 27.21
CA LEU A 662 3.63 1.95 26.99
C LEU A 662 2.31 2.72 27.15
N PRO A 663 2.34 4.02 27.47
CA PRO A 663 1.18 4.89 27.37
C PRO A 663 0.55 4.83 25.97
N GLU A 664 -0.78 4.81 25.88
CA GLU A 664 -1.48 4.65 24.59
C GLU A 664 -1.03 5.67 23.54
N GLY A 665 -0.90 6.96 23.89
CA GLY A 665 -0.47 8.01 22.96
C GLY A 665 0.96 7.90 22.43
N GLU A 666 1.77 6.99 22.96
CA GLU A 666 3.14 6.69 22.52
C GLU A 666 3.20 5.42 21.63
N ARG A 667 2.08 4.70 21.47
CA ARG A 667 2.00 3.45 20.71
C ARG A 667 1.78 3.70 19.22
N PHE A 668 2.84 4.09 18.53
CA PHE A 668 2.84 4.12 17.06
C PHE A 668 4.25 3.98 16.53
N THR A 669 4.39 3.26 15.41
CA THR A 669 5.66 3.12 14.71
C THR A 669 5.55 3.45 13.23
N TYR A 670 4.33 3.67 12.72
CA TYR A 670 4.03 3.94 11.33
C TYR A 670 2.87 4.95 11.21
N ASN A 671 2.79 5.68 10.09
CA ASN A 671 1.63 6.50 9.75
C ASN A 671 1.07 6.12 8.39
N TYR A 672 -0.21 5.75 8.36
CA TYR A 672 -0.93 5.40 7.13
C TYR A 672 -2.15 6.31 6.94
N GLN A 673 -2.08 7.20 5.95
CA GLN A 673 -3.21 8.09 5.58
C GLN A 673 -3.73 8.93 6.76
N GLY A 674 -2.83 9.35 7.67
CA GLY A 674 -3.19 10.12 8.87
C GLY A 674 -3.41 9.28 10.13
N ASN A 675 -3.51 7.96 10.03
CA ASN A 675 -3.58 7.09 11.20
C ASN A 675 -2.17 6.76 11.70
N SER A 676 -1.86 7.13 12.94
CA SER A 676 -0.71 6.60 13.68
C SER A 676 -0.99 5.16 14.13
N GLN A 677 -0.12 4.23 13.78
CA GLN A 677 -0.33 2.79 13.92
C GLN A 677 0.95 2.11 14.41
N VAL A 678 0.82 1.01 15.17
CA VAL A 678 1.94 0.12 15.49
C VAL A 678 2.06 -0.94 14.40
N LEU A 679 3.25 -1.12 13.84
CA LEU A 679 3.60 -2.28 13.00
C LEU A 679 4.87 -2.99 13.49
N ASP A 680 5.71 -2.29 14.25
CA ASP A 680 6.94 -2.80 14.80
C ASP A 680 6.75 -3.21 16.26
N HIS A 681 7.19 -4.42 16.59
CA HIS A 681 6.99 -4.99 17.91
C HIS A 681 8.28 -5.51 18.52
N ILE A 682 8.30 -5.57 19.84
CA ILE A 682 9.20 -6.42 20.61
C ILE A 682 8.36 -7.20 21.62
N LEU A 683 8.32 -8.52 21.47
CA LEU A 683 7.70 -9.45 22.40
C LEU A 683 8.78 -10.24 23.13
N VAL A 684 8.57 -10.51 24.41
CA VAL A 684 9.52 -11.26 25.25
C VAL A 684 8.85 -12.46 25.89
N SER A 685 9.61 -13.53 26.19
CA SER A 685 9.11 -14.63 27.03
C SER A 685 8.46 -14.08 28.31
N ASN A 686 7.31 -14.61 28.72
CA ASN A 686 6.53 -14.05 29.83
C ASN A 686 7.31 -13.84 31.14
N HIS A 687 8.31 -14.67 31.45
CA HIS A 687 9.14 -14.49 32.65
C HIS A 687 10.12 -13.30 32.58
N LEU A 688 10.28 -12.69 31.40
CA LEU A 688 11.08 -11.49 31.17
C LEU A 688 10.25 -10.20 31.22
N ALA A 689 8.92 -10.26 31.09
CA ALA A 689 8.06 -9.08 30.97
C ALA A 689 8.28 -8.09 32.13
N ASP A 690 8.16 -8.57 33.38
CA ASP A 690 8.39 -7.76 34.59
C ASP A 690 9.85 -7.26 34.76
N GLN A 691 10.78 -7.79 33.96
CA GLN A 691 12.20 -7.46 33.98
C GLN A 691 12.62 -6.59 32.79
N THR A 692 11.65 -6.18 31.97
CA THR A 692 11.85 -5.48 30.72
C THR A 692 11.23 -4.09 30.80
N GLU A 693 12.04 -3.08 30.51
CA GLU A 693 11.58 -1.71 30.23
C GLU A 693 11.54 -1.56 28.70
N ALA A 694 10.51 -0.91 28.16
CA ALA A 694 10.32 -0.73 26.73
C ALA A 694 10.16 0.75 26.40
N ASP A 695 10.42 1.10 25.15
CA ASP A 695 10.26 2.44 24.61
C ASP A 695 10.05 2.38 23.10
N ILE A 696 9.34 3.38 22.56
CA ILE A 696 9.27 3.64 21.11
C ILE A 696 9.80 5.05 20.91
N ILE A 697 10.77 5.20 20.01
CA ILE A 697 11.45 6.46 19.78
C ILE A 697 10.83 7.10 18.54
N ASN A 698 9.87 8.00 18.74
CA ASN A 698 9.00 8.56 17.69
C ASN A 698 9.68 9.70 16.90
N ILE A 699 10.69 9.33 16.10
CA ILE A 699 11.56 10.26 15.36
C ILE A 699 11.31 10.27 13.84
N ASN A 700 10.43 9.41 13.33
CA ASN A 700 10.26 9.15 11.91
C ASN A 700 8.81 9.27 11.44
N SER A 701 7.90 8.43 11.95
CA SER A 701 6.63 8.11 11.28
C SER A 701 5.68 9.30 11.09
N LEU A 702 5.76 10.31 11.96
CA LEU A 702 4.94 11.53 11.92
C LEU A 702 5.60 12.73 11.21
N TYR A 703 6.78 12.51 10.65
CA TYR A 703 7.61 13.54 10.06
C TYR A 703 7.89 13.28 8.57
N MET A 704 8.42 14.30 7.90
CA MET A 704 8.92 14.21 6.51
C MET A 704 10.45 14.22 6.51
N GLU A 705 11.08 13.94 5.38
CA GLU A 705 12.55 13.97 5.26
C GLU A 705 13.13 15.35 5.61
N GLU A 706 12.42 16.42 5.26
CA GLU A 706 12.74 17.82 5.57
C GLU A 706 12.84 18.08 7.08
N HIS A 707 12.13 17.26 7.88
CA HIS A 707 12.11 17.33 9.33
C HIS A 707 13.15 16.40 10.00
N GLY A 708 13.96 15.67 9.22
CA GLY A 708 14.98 14.76 9.73
C GLY A 708 14.60 13.28 9.74
N ARG A 709 13.46 12.91 9.13
CA ARG A 709 13.04 11.50 9.00
C ARG A 709 14.08 10.65 8.26
N ALA A 710 14.41 9.50 8.83
CA ALA A 710 15.36 8.53 8.27
C ALA A 710 14.67 7.31 7.62
N SER A 711 13.50 6.92 8.14
CA SER A 711 12.71 5.77 7.72
C SER A 711 11.22 6.14 7.77
N ASP A 712 10.33 5.36 7.17
CA ASP A 712 8.89 5.44 7.44
C ASP A 712 8.47 4.79 8.77
N HIS A 713 9.40 4.11 9.44
CA HIS A 713 9.17 3.45 10.73
C HIS A 713 9.94 4.08 11.89
N ASP A 714 9.32 4.10 13.08
CA ASP A 714 9.99 4.42 14.34
C ASP A 714 10.64 3.17 14.97
N PRO A 715 11.85 3.27 15.52
CA PRO A 715 12.48 2.14 16.20
C PRO A 715 11.83 1.86 17.57
N VAL A 716 11.73 0.57 17.90
CA VAL A 716 11.27 0.06 19.19
C VAL A 716 12.45 -0.49 19.96
N MET A 717 12.53 -0.24 21.26
CA MET A 717 13.67 -0.66 22.07
C MET A 717 13.23 -1.23 23.41
N VAL A 718 13.96 -2.26 23.86
CA VAL A 718 13.82 -2.81 25.21
C VAL A 718 15.14 -2.84 25.96
N GLN A 719 15.05 -2.76 27.28
CA GLN A 719 16.13 -3.05 28.21
C GLN A 719 15.69 -4.16 29.17
N ILE A 720 16.39 -5.29 29.10
CA ILE A 720 16.02 -6.54 29.79
C ILE A 720 17.04 -6.86 30.88
N HIS A 721 16.55 -7.16 32.09
CA HIS A 721 17.36 -7.82 33.10
C HIS A 721 17.26 -9.35 32.95
N LEU A 722 18.28 -9.97 32.33
CA LEU A 722 18.37 -11.42 32.22
C LEU A 722 18.72 -12.01 33.60
N ASN A 723 17.73 -12.61 34.27
CA ASN A 723 17.91 -13.23 35.58
C ASN A 723 18.44 -14.66 35.44
N ASN A 724 19.51 -14.96 36.17
CA ASN A 724 20.04 -16.32 36.27
C ASN A 724 18.99 -17.27 36.88
N GLY A 725 18.33 -18.05 36.04
CA GLY A 725 17.58 -19.24 36.47
C GLY A 725 18.46 -20.33 37.12
N HIS A 726 19.79 -20.17 37.17
CA HIS A 726 20.73 -21.09 37.80
C HIS A 726 21.02 -20.77 39.28
N ARG A 727 20.68 -21.76 40.13
CA ARG A 727 20.93 -21.88 41.57
C ARG A 727 22.14 -21.07 42.09
N GLN A 728 21.87 -19.95 42.76
CA GLN A 728 22.75 -19.53 43.85
C GLN A 728 22.65 -20.58 44.97
N CYS A 729 23.72 -21.34 45.20
CA CYS A 729 23.92 -21.89 46.54
C CYS A 729 24.09 -20.68 47.48
N PRO A 730 23.36 -20.60 48.60
CA PRO A 730 23.52 -19.50 49.53
C PRO A 730 24.97 -19.48 50.02
N ASP A 731 25.59 -18.32 49.85
CA ASP A 731 26.96 -18.02 50.23
C ASP A 731 27.17 -18.35 51.72
N SER A 732 27.98 -19.36 52.02
CA SER A 732 28.32 -19.71 53.39
C SER A 732 29.42 -18.79 53.90
N SER A 733 29.08 -17.54 54.21
CA SER A 733 29.90 -16.71 55.10
C SER A 733 29.44 -16.90 56.55
N GLY A 734 29.83 -18.04 57.13
CA GLY A 734 29.60 -18.37 58.54
C GLY A 734 30.77 -19.14 59.12
N ASN A 735 31.65 -18.42 59.82
CA ASN A 735 32.82 -18.92 60.56
C ASN A 735 32.59 -20.25 61.30
N GLY A 736 33.41 -21.26 60.97
CA GLY A 736 33.60 -22.50 61.74
C GLY A 736 34.96 -23.13 61.39
N PRO A 737 35.66 -23.77 62.35
CA PRO A 737 37.10 -23.98 62.27
C PRO A 737 37.51 -25.07 61.28
N GLU A 738 38.67 -24.85 60.66
CA GLU A 738 39.36 -25.71 59.71
C GLU A 738 39.33 -27.20 60.07
N LYS A 739 38.93 -28.03 59.10
CA LYS A 739 39.41 -29.40 58.99
C LYS A 739 39.99 -29.61 57.60
N GLN A 740 41.28 -29.86 57.57
CA GLN A 740 41.97 -30.46 56.42
C GLN A 740 41.30 -31.79 56.08
N ASN A 741 40.94 -31.99 54.81
CA ASN A 741 40.92 -33.32 54.19
C ASN A 741 41.04 -33.20 52.67
N GLU A 742 41.66 -34.25 52.15
CA GLU A 742 42.30 -34.42 50.85
C GLU A 742 41.41 -34.19 49.62
N ASP A 743 42.11 -33.68 48.60
CA ASP A 743 41.73 -33.55 47.19
C ASP A 743 41.13 -34.85 46.62
N ASN A 744 39.92 -34.74 46.09
CA ASN A 744 39.33 -35.63 45.09
C ASN A 744 38.27 -34.81 44.35
N GLY A 745 38.65 -34.21 43.22
CA GLY A 745 37.74 -33.40 42.40
C GLY A 745 36.39 -34.08 42.12
N LYS A 746 35.30 -33.31 42.34
CA LYS A 746 33.86 -33.49 41.97
C LYS A 746 32.85 -33.26 43.12
N HIS A 747 32.92 -32.14 43.85
CA HIS A 747 31.77 -31.72 44.67
C HIS A 747 31.71 -30.19 44.88
N LEU A 748 30.60 -29.55 44.47
CA LEU A 748 30.34 -28.10 44.61
C LEU A 748 29.44 -27.74 45.82
N GLY A 749 29.36 -28.61 46.84
CA GLY A 749 28.64 -28.32 48.09
C GLY A 749 27.23 -28.90 48.20
N HIS A 750 26.55 -28.63 49.32
CA HIS A 750 25.23 -29.16 49.70
C HIS A 750 24.29 -28.04 50.16
N ASP A 751 22.99 -28.22 50.02
CA ASP A 751 21.97 -27.30 50.55
C ASP A 751 21.81 -27.38 52.09
N LYS A 752 20.97 -26.51 52.67
CA LYS A 752 20.67 -26.47 54.13
C LYS A 752 20.07 -27.76 54.69
N LYS A 753 19.74 -28.74 53.85
CA LYS A 753 19.21 -30.07 54.22
C LYS A 753 20.20 -31.20 53.90
N GLY A 754 21.43 -30.87 53.50
CA GLY A 754 22.49 -31.84 53.20
C GLY A 754 22.35 -32.50 51.82
N LYS A 755 21.57 -31.91 50.90
CA LYS A 755 21.41 -32.44 49.54
C LYS A 755 22.51 -31.87 48.63
N ALA A 756 23.24 -32.73 47.94
CA ALA A 756 24.26 -32.34 46.97
C ALA A 756 23.69 -31.43 45.86
N CYS A 757 24.39 -30.32 45.60
CA CYS A 757 24.08 -29.44 44.48
C CYS A 757 24.90 -29.88 43.25
N GLY A 758 24.21 -30.41 42.22
CA GLY A 758 24.80 -30.77 40.93
C GLY A 758 24.03 -31.89 40.25
N TYR A 759 23.51 -31.61 39.04
CA TYR A 759 22.89 -32.49 38.04
C TYR A 759 21.79 -33.47 38.50
N ASN A 760 20.56 -33.23 38.04
CA ASN A 760 19.56 -34.29 37.98
C ASN A 760 19.89 -35.20 36.78
N LYS A 761 20.20 -36.46 37.09
CA LYS A 761 20.35 -37.64 36.22
C LYS A 761 21.72 -37.85 35.56
N ALA A 762 22.55 -38.60 36.28
CA ALA A 762 23.29 -39.70 35.67
C ALA A 762 23.02 -40.98 36.49
N SER A 763 22.01 -41.74 36.05
CA SER A 763 21.90 -43.20 36.17
C SER A 763 20.77 -43.68 35.28
#